data_AF-A0A1I4G3D4-F1
#
_entry.id   AF-A0A1I4G3D4-F1
#
_cell.length_a   1.000
_cell.length_b   1.000
_cell.length_c   1.000
_cell.angle_alpha   90.00
_cell.angle_beta   90.00
_cell.angle_gamma   90.00
#
_symmetry.space_group_name_H-M   'P 1'
#
loop_
_entity.id
_entity.type
_entity.pdbx_description
1 polymer ?
#
loop_
_entity_poly.entity_id
_entity_poly.type
_entity_poly.pdbx_seq_one_letter_code
_entity_poly.pdbx_strand_id
1 'polypeptide(L)'
;MFRNYLSVIVLFAAFFCTQVFATEPASFTTPTDTIPNYAKNPTVISAQSGNWFDASTWDTNTVPTTDDVVKIDPGHTVTYNGTSNDELAALGIEGDLEFKYDINTKLAVGTIIVYRDGRLQIGTVTNPIDASKTAEIVFSDITLPTTTADPITGVLDPSQYGSGLIVLGEIVVYGADKGPSFVRFTDEPLKNYYIFGVDQDVSNWSAGDNLIIPDSRQLQLKRKWTTYPIEYAVMQDEEVTLSSTGTNSITLSANLVYDHPAARHHDNTVYKMPHIGNLTRNVIFRSENPEGTRAHGMVTERAWMDINNALFKDMGRTTADVLDSTTYDEYGAVTHVGTNQIGRYPLHAHHLMGPVNASNTGYQSRLTGTAFDDCEKWCMSHHNSHWALVQNNVFAKATGSSYMHEDGNETGIEILDNFAVVAGAPMLNWYLPRYGGVTSHEEKDMLEYFGYEGSGFWFTGNDQIFKGNIAAQMAFAGWMNNPRSPSQFSYHKPTKPNFRGADINTPADWTEYTDPWAPSIPAGGYDGNETYGSAVGFWIGFAGSVGEVKNQDSWHIHQQGMYLQRSVSAKLTNLKFVNDQTISYNSYYDVLGLDIENNQYHAAQMHFENLHIEGFFVGVKNPSSQQNDDSQMGGVTPIRLTYYQDGYLRNYINVREHSPIMNEKWTLFENFEFELPGLADKWGKYPSADVIPSISGSFTRTRLTANSRLYFRGHNGTSGNDFEFFYREQASSYVMPDRYPLTLTTPKYANDSCPTSGYTNQQCMDTHSVATMNKIATCSDDTTRPTFDGFTCTPTGETELDAWVNMY
;
A
#
# COMPACT_ATOMS: atom_id res chain seq x y z
N MET A 1 -51.92 -80.32 33.56
CA MET A 1 -51.46 -79.10 32.87
C MET A 1 -50.03 -79.33 32.41
N PHE A 2 -49.77 -78.98 31.15
CA PHE A 2 -48.69 -79.41 30.23
C PHE A 2 -47.25 -79.06 30.71
N ARG A 3 -46.26 -79.97 30.64
CA ARG A 3 -45.23 -80.21 29.55
C ARG A 3 -44.42 -78.94 29.21
N ASN A 4 -43.11 -78.91 28.89
CA ASN A 4 -41.92 -79.78 28.89
C ASN A 4 -40.76 -78.87 28.32
N TYR A 5 -39.50 -79.14 28.68
CA TYR A 5 -38.23 -79.02 27.93
C TYR A 5 -38.09 -78.13 26.64
N LEU A 6 -36.96 -77.39 26.47
CA LEU A 6 -35.77 -77.70 25.61
C LEU A 6 -34.93 -76.46 25.17
N SER A 7 -33.59 -76.63 25.18
CA SER A 7 -32.51 -76.16 24.25
C SER A 7 -32.01 -74.70 24.09
N VAL A 8 -30.76 -74.49 24.55
CA VAL A 8 -29.51 -74.12 23.82
C VAL A 8 -29.61 -73.48 22.41
N ILE A 9 -28.91 -72.35 22.18
CA ILE A 9 -27.94 -72.09 21.09
C ILE A 9 -27.03 -70.87 21.45
N VAL A 10 -25.74 -71.06 21.25
CA VAL A 10 -24.64 -70.08 21.32
C VAL A 10 -24.63 -69.23 20.05
N LEU A 11 -24.42 -67.91 20.15
CA LEU A 11 -23.77 -67.14 19.09
C LEU A 11 -22.91 -66.03 19.69
N PHE A 12 -21.60 -66.27 19.66
CA PHE A 12 -20.57 -65.23 19.69
C PHE A 12 -20.84 -64.25 18.53
N ALA A 13 -21.33 -63.06 18.83
CA ALA A 13 -21.23 -61.95 17.89
C ALA A 13 -19.87 -61.30 18.10
N ALA A 14 -18.92 -61.68 17.24
CA ALA A 14 -17.70 -60.91 17.03
C ALA A 14 -18.12 -59.48 16.68
N PHE A 15 -17.81 -58.53 17.57
CA PHE A 15 -17.79 -57.12 17.24
C PHE A 15 -16.65 -56.94 16.22
N PHE A 16 -16.95 -57.16 14.95
CA PHE A 16 -16.17 -56.59 13.86
C PHE A 16 -16.43 -55.08 13.93
N CYS A 17 -15.59 -54.39 14.70
CA CYS A 17 -15.40 -52.96 14.56
C CYS A 17 -14.74 -52.76 13.19
N THR A 18 -15.54 -52.74 12.13
CA THR A 18 -15.09 -52.20 10.85
C THR A 18 -14.84 -50.72 11.11
N GLN A 19 -13.58 -50.37 11.37
CA GLN A 19 -13.12 -49.01 11.15
C GLN A 19 -13.43 -48.72 9.68
N VAL A 20 -14.51 -47.98 9.46
CA VAL A 20 -14.71 -47.30 8.19
C VAL A 20 -13.62 -46.24 8.20
N PHE A 21 -12.50 -46.53 7.55
CA PHE A 21 -11.53 -45.49 7.20
C PHE A 21 -12.32 -44.48 6.38
N ALA A 22 -12.63 -43.33 6.97
CA ALA A 22 -13.20 -42.23 6.22
C ALA A 22 -12.16 -41.90 5.14
N THR A 23 -12.55 -42.03 3.87
CA THR A 23 -11.69 -41.61 2.77
C THR A 23 -11.42 -40.13 2.93
N GLU A 24 -10.15 -39.74 2.90
CA GLU A 24 -9.74 -38.33 2.93
C GLU A 24 -10.54 -37.52 1.90
N PRO A 25 -11.00 -36.31 2.26
CA PRO A 25 -11.71 -35.47 1.30
C PRO A 25 -10.78 -35.14 0.13
N ALA A 26 -11.33 -35.16 -1.09
CA ALA A 26 -10.56 -34.83 -2.29
C ALA A 26 -10.13 -33.35 -2.34
N SER A 27 -10.85 -32.49 -1.62
CA SER A 27 -10.62 -31.06 -1.49
C SER A 27 -11.21 -30.51 -0.20
N PHE A 28 -10.74 -29.34 0.22
CA PHE A 28 -11.33 -28.53 1.28
C PHE A 28 -12.18 -27.43 0.64
N THR A 29 -13.49 -27.46 0.89
CA THR A 29 -14.37 -26.36 0.51
C THR A 29 -14.40 -25.33 1.62
N THR A 30 -14.10 -24.08 1.26
CA THR A 30 -14.22 -22.88 2.09
C THR A 30 -15.42 -22.05 1.63
N PRO A 31 -15.78 -20.95 2.31
CA PRO A 31 -16.82 -20.05 1.82
C PRO A 31 -16.55 -19.52 0.40
N THR A 32 -15.28 -19.41 0.00
CA THR A 32 -14.84 -18.73 -1.22
C THR A 32 -14.11 -19.62 -2.21
N ASP A 33 -13.58 -20.76 -1.75
CA ASP A 33 -12.64 -21.58 -2.52
C ASP A 33 -12.95 -23.07 -2.40
N THR A 34 -12.43 -23.83 -3.36
CA THR A 34 -12.30 -25.29 -3.25
C THR A 34 -10.86 -25.66 -3.49
N ILE A 35 -10.15 -25.96 -2.40
CA ILE A 35 -8.71 -26.18 -2.39
C ILE A 35 -8.45 -27.68 -2.50
N PRO A 36 -7.70 -28.18 -3.51
CA PRO A 36 -7.37 -29.59 -3.62
C PRO A 36 -6.62 -30.12 -2.38
N ASN A 37 -6.91 -31.36 -1.98
CA ASN A 37 -6.15 -32.02 -0.94
C ASN A 37 -4.96 -32.79 -1.55
N TYR A 38 -3.77 -32.20 -1.50
CA TYR A 38 -2.51 -32.79 -1.98
C TYR A 38 -2.04 -34.00 -1.17
N ALA A 39 -2.55 -34.20 0.05
CA ALA A 39 -2.25 -35.35 0.90
C ALA A 39 -3.40 -36.36 0.99
N LYS A 40 -4.36 -36.34 0.04
CA LYS A 40 -5.53 -37.26 0.04
C LYS A 40 -5.18 -38.74 -0.14
N ASN A 41 -4.04 -39.04 -0.75
CA ASN A 41 -3.54 -40.39 -1.00
C ASN A 41 -2.15 -40.54 -0.37
N PRO A 42 -2.02 -40.55 0.96
CA PRO A 42 -0.71 -40.61 1.60
C PRO A 42 0.00 -41.94 1.31
N THR A 43 1.30 -41.87 1.02
CA THR A 43 2.18 -43.03 0.89
C THR A 43 2.80 -43.43 2.22
N VAL A 44 2.91 -42.47 3.15
CA VAL A 44 3.43 -42.65 4.51
C VAL A 44 2.58 -41.87 5.51
N ILE A 45 2.15 -42.53 6.58
CA ILE A 45 1.32 -41.94 7.63
C ILE A 45 2.03 -42.11 8.98
N SER A 46 1.95 -41.10 9.84
CA SER A 46 2.45 -41.24 11.22
C SER A 46 1.69 -42.35 11.96
N ALA A 47 2.38 -43.38 12.45
CA ALA A 47 1.81 -44.47 13.25
C ALA A 47 1.69 -44.12 14.74
N GLN A 48 2.49 -43.16 15.20
CA GLN A 48 2.50 -42.65 16.58
C GLN A 48 3.20 -41.28 16.63
N SER A 49 3.12 -40.60 17.77
CA SER A 49 3.98 -39.44 18.04
C SER A 49 5.44 -39.87 18.16
N GLY A 50 6.36 -39.02 17.70
CA GLY A 50 7.80 -39.35 17.71
C GLY A 50 8.65 -38.39 16.88
N ASN A 51 9.92 -38.72 16.72
CA ASN A 51 10.81 -37.93 15.87
C ASN A 51 10.56 -38.27 14.39
N TRP A 52 10.66 -37.27 13.52
CA TRP A 52 10.51 -37.45 12.07
C TRP A 52 11.49 -38.49 11.52
N PHE A 53 12.74 -38.48 12.00
CA PHE A 53 13.81 -39.34 11.50
C PHE A 53 13.86 -40.73 12.18
N ASP A 54 12.88 -41.07 13.02
CA ASP A 54 12.74 -42.40 13.59
C ASP A 54 11.77 -43.23 12.74
N ALA A 55 12.23 -44.38 12.23
CA ALA A 55 11.42 -45.27 11.39
C ALA A 55 10.11 -45.71 12.08
N SER A 56 10.12 -45.89 13.40
CA SER A 56 8.94 -46.30 14.18
C SER A 56 7.86 -45.22 14.30
N THR A 57 8.13 -43.98 13.89
CA THR A 57 7.12 -42.91 13.83
C THR A 57 6.13 -43.16 12.69
N TRP A 58 6.52 -43.94 11.68
CA TRP A 58 5.79 -44.11 10.42
C TRP A 58 5.24 -45.52 10.25
N ASP A 59 4.06 -45.63 9.63
CA ASP A 59 3.34 -46.89 9.39
C ASP A 59 4.06 -47.85 8.45
N THR A 60 4.87 -47.31 7.54
CA THR A 60 5.78 -48.05 6.65
C THR A 60 7.03 -48.58 7.36
N ASN A 61 7.27 -48.17 8.61
CA ASN A 61 8.50 -48.42 9.36
C ASN A 61 9.77 -47.99 8.58
N THR A 62 9.64 -46.90 7.82
CA THR A 62 10.71 -46.21 7.10
C THR A 62 10.51 -44.71 7.22
N VAL A 63 11.59 -43.94 7.30
CA VAL A 63 11.52 -42.46 7.29
C VAL A 63 11.05 -42.00 5.90
N PRO A 64 10.15 -41.00 5.78
CA PRO A 64 9.73 -40.44 4.51
C PRO A 64 10.91 -39.97 3.65
N THR A 65 10.82 -40.20 2.34
CA THR A 65 11.83 -39.91 1.34
C THR A 65 11.23 -39.20 0.11
N THR A 66 12.02 -39.01 -0.94
CA THR A 66 11.59 -38.33 -2.17
C THR A 66 10.31 -38.95 -2.73
N ASP A 67 9.43 -38.10 -3.27
CA ASP A 67 8.13 -38.46 -3.84
C ASP A 67 7.09 -38.99 -2.83
N ASP A 68 7.42 -39.10 -1.54
CA ASP A 68 6.41 -39.50 -0.55
C ASP A 68 5.35 -38.40 -0.35
N VAL A 69 4.11 -38.85 -0.22
CA VAL A 69 2.98 -38.04 0.25
C VAL A 69 2.80 -38.37 1.72
N VAL A 70 3.25 -37.46 2.59
CA VAL A 70 3.29 -37.70 4.03
C VAL A 70 2.05 -37.14 4.69
N LYS A 71 1.46 -37.90 5.63
CA LYS A 71 0.39 -37.40 6.50
C LYS A 71 0.74 -37.58 7.98
N ILE A 72 0.58 -36.51 8.75
CA ILE A 72 0.60 -36.56 10.22
C ILE A 72 -0.86 -36.64 10.69
N ASP A 73 -1.21 -37.78 11.27
CA ASP A 73 -2.58 -38.10 11.68
C ASP A 73 -3.02 -37.33 12.93
N PRO A 74 -4.34 -37.16 13.13
CA PRO A 74 -4.90 -36.48 14.29
C PRO A 74 -4.36 -37.03 15.62
N GLY A 75 -4.00 -36.12 16.52
CA GLY A 75 -3.52 -36.46 17.87
C GLY A 75 -2.09 -37.01 17.92
N HIS A 76 -1.37 -37.06 16.79
CA HIS A 76 0.07 -37.31 16.77
C HIS A 76 0.86 -36.01 16.75
N THR A 77 1.94 -35.97 17.53
CA THR A 77 2.95 -34.92 17.47
C THR A 77 4.24 -35.49 16.90
N VAL A 78 4.66 -34.98 15.74
CA VAL A 78 5.91 -35.36 15.08
C VAL A 78 6.92 -34.24 15.23
N THR A 79 8.09 -34.54 15.78
CA THR A 79 9.19 -33.58 15.92
C THR A 79 10.13 -33.67 14.73
N TYR A 80 10.21 -32.61 13.91
CA TYR A 80 11.19 -32.48 12.83
C TYR A 80 12.56 -32.10 13.41
N ASN A 81 13.47 -33.07 13.48
CA ASN A 81 14.72 -32.96 14.24
C ASN A 81 15.99 -33.27 13.43
N GLY A 82 16.05 -32.81 12.18
CA GLY A 82 17.20 -33.01 11.32
C GLY A 82 17.07 -32.32 9.98
N THR A 83 18.02 -32.59 9.08
CA THR A 83 18.06 -32.02 7.72
C THR A 83 17.85 -33.12 6.71
N SER A 84 16.92 -32.94 5.77
CA SER A 84 16.76 -33.78 4.60
C SER A 84 16.87 -32.95 3.31
N ASN A 85 17.41 -33.57 2.25
CA ASN A 85 17.30 -33.07 0.88
C ASN A 85 16.30 -33.89 0.07
N ASP A 86 15.68 -34.92 0.68
CA ASP A 86 14.62 -35.67 0.04
C ASP A 86 13.40 -34.76 -0.15
N GLU A 87 12.92 -34.68 -1.38
CA GLU A 87 11.84 -33.80 -1.78
C GLU A 87 10.50 -34.53 -1.69
N LEU A 88 9.74 -34.25 -0.63
CA LEU A 88 8.40 -34.82 -0.47
C LEU A 88 7.48 -34.25 -1.55
N ALA A 89 6.60 -35.08 -2.12
CA ALA A 89 5.60 -34.57 -3.06
C ALA A 89 4.58 -33.65 -2.35
N ALA A 90 4.11 -34.08 -1.18
CA ALA A 90 3.22 -33.28 -0.33
C ALA A 90 3.29 -33.71 1.14
N LEU A 91 2.90 -32.79 2.03
CA LEU A 91 2.81 -32.99 3.47
C LEU A 91 1.47 -32.47 4.00
N GLY A 92 0.61 -33.39 4.45
CA GLY A 92 -0.63 -33.07 5.16
C GLY A 92 -0.42 -33.14 6.67
N ILE A 93 -0.73 -32.05 7.37
CA ILE A 93 -0.58 -31.93 8.83
C ILE A 93 -1.98 -31.83 9.44
N GLU A 94 -2.50 -32.94 9.97
CA GLU A 94 -3.77 -33.00 10.71
C GLU A 94 -3.55 -33.13 12.22
N GLY A 95 -2.38 -33.64 12.64
CA GLY A 95 -1.85 -33.50 14.00
C GLY A 95 -0.91 -32.30 14.15
N ASP A 96 0.20 -32.49 14.86
CA ASP A 96 1.21 -31.46 15.10
C ASP A 96 2.54 -31.79 14.40
N LEU A 97 3.12 -30.82 13.70
CA LEU A 97 4.53 -30.85 13.27
C LEU A 97 5.33 -29.79 14.02
N GLU A 98 6.32 -30.21 14.78
CA GLU A 98 7.15 -29.32 15.60
C GLU A 98 8.62 -29.36 15.15
N PHE A 99 9.17 -28.22 14.74
CA PHE A 99 10.59 -28.12 14.40
C PHE A 99 11.43 -27.97 15.67
N LYS A 100 12.48 -28.77 15.77
CA LYS A 100 13.39 -28.73 16.92
C LYS A 100 14.23 -27.45 16.90
N TYR A 101 14.13 -26.65 17.96
CA TYR A 101 14.64 -25.28 18.00
C TYR A 101 16.16 -25.13 18.18
N ASP A 102 16.81 -26.13 18.76
CA ASP A 102 18.22 -26.13 19.18
C ASP A 102 19.16 -26.86 18.20
N ILE A 103 18.68 -27.21 17.00
CA ILE A 103 19.48 -27.81 15.93
C ILE A 103 19.11 -27.23 14.56
N ASN A 104 19.96 -27.46 13.56
CA ASN A 104 19.62 -27.13 12.18
C ASN A 104 18.59 -28.13 11.64
N THR A 105 17.58 -27.61 10.96
CA THR A 105 16.55 -28.41 10.30
C THR A 105 16.30 -27.93 8.88
N LYS A 106 16.09 -28.86 7.95
CA LYS A 106 15.78 -28.56 6.55
C LYS A 106 14.77 -29.56 6.01
N LEU A 107 13.64 -29.07 5.53
CA LEU A 107 12.58 -29.84 4.87
C LEU A 107 12.46 -29.37 3.41
N ALA A 108 12.53 -30.30 2.46
CA ALA A 108 12.20 -30.04 1.06
C ALA A 108 10.85 -30.70 0.71
N VAL A 109 9.93 -29.95 0.10
CA VAL A 109 8.56 -30.39 -0.10
C VAL A 109 7.89 -29.63 -1.25
N GLY A 110 7.03 -30.29 -2.04
CA GLY A 110 6.16 -29.61 -2.98
C GLY A 110 5.11 -28.76 -2.27
N THR A 111 4.11 -29.39 -1.66
CA THR A 111 3.01 -28.67 -0.97
C THR A 111 2.88 -29.07 0.49
N ILE A 112 2.77 -28.09 1.38
CA ILE A 112 2.33 -28.30 2.77
C ILE A 112 0.86 -27.87 2.89
N ILE A 113 0.02 -28.72 3.45
CA ILE A 113 -1.33 -28.34 3.90
C ILE A 113 -1.41 -28.57 5.41
N VAL A 114 -1.67 -27.49 6.15
CA VAL A 114 -2.07 -27.58 7.56
C VAL A 114 -3.59 -27.67 7.61
N TYR A 115 -4.11 -28.82 8.00
CA TYR A 115 -5.54 -29.09 8.06
C TYR A 115 -6.18 -28.29 9.21
N ARG A 116 -7.51 -28.18 9.24
CA ARG A 116 -8.25 -27.33 10.21
C ARG A 116 -7.92 -27.59 11.67
N ASP A 117 -7.67 -28.86 12.03
CA ASP A 117 -7.30 -29.27 13.39
C ASP A 117 -5.77 -29.44 13.57
N GLY A 118 -5.00 -29.24 12.51
CA GLY A 118 -3.56 -29.42 12.51
C GLY A 118 -2.78 -28.16 12.84
N ARG A 119 -1.52 -28.35 13.24
CA ARG A 119 -0.61 -27.26 13.60
C ARG A 119 0.80 -27.46 13.06
N LEU A 120 1.32 -26.42 12.41
CA LEU A 120 2.74 -26.29 12.06
C LEU A 120 3.41 -25.31 13.06
N GLN A 121 4.34 -25.82 13.85
CA GLN A 121 5.08 -25.03 14.85
C GLN A 121 6.58 -25.03 14.56
N ILE A 122 7.14 -23.85 14.33
CA ILE A 122 8.58 -23.62 14.13
C ILE A 122 9.09 -22.67 15.21
N GLY A 123 9.60 -23.23 16.30
CA GLY A 123 9.91 -22.47 17.51
C GLY A 123 8.66 -22.04 18.27
N THR A 124 8.88 -21.38 19.41
CA THR A 124 7.83 -20.86 20.30
C THR A 124 8.27 -19.53 20.90
N VAL A 125 7.37 -18.79 21.56
CA VAL A 125 7.72 -17.55 22.28
C VAL A 125 8.88 -17.77 23.27
N THR A 126 8.86 -18.87 24.03
CA THR A 126 9.88 -19.15 25.06
C THR A 126 11.13 -19.85 24.52
N ASN A 127 11.00 -20.58 23.42
CA ASN A 127 12.08 -21.27 22.73
C ASN A 127 11.96 -20.95 21.23
N PRO A 128 12.30 -19.74 20.78
CA PRO A 128 12.43 -19.46 19.35
C PRO A 128 13.53 -20.36 18.78
N ILE A 129 13.59 -20.52 17.45
CA ILE A 129 14.74 -21.17 16.82
C ILE A 129 16.01 -20.44 17.27
N ASP A 130 16.94 -21.18 17.88
CA ASP A 130 18.17 -20.62 18.44
C ASP A 130 18.90 -19.78 17.40
N ALA A 131 19.43 -18.62 17.77
CA ALA A 131 20.07 -17.70 16.83
C ALA A 131 21.26 -18.30 16.05
N SER A 132 21.86 -19.38 16.58
CA SER A 132 22.95 -20.12 15.93
C SER A 132 22.48 -21.27 15.02
N LYS A 133 21.16 -21.48 14.93
CA LYS A 133 20.51 -22.58 14.20
C LYS A 133 19.60 -22.03 13.12
N THR A 134 19.35 -22.85 12.11
CA THR A 134 18.45 -22.52 10.99
C THR A 134 17.35 -23.57 10.87
N ALA A 135 16.12 -23.12 10.69
CA ALA A 135 14.99 -23.92 10.25
C ALA A 135 14.57 -23.50 8.84
N GLU A 136 14.78 -24.38 7.86
CA GLU A 136 14.54 -24.10 6.45
C GLU A 136 13.43 -25.01 5.90
N ILE A 137 12.44 -24.41 5.24
CA ILE A 137 11.48 -25.09 4.38
C ILE A 137 11.74 -24.62 2.95
N VAL A 138 12.12 -25.57 2.10
CA VAL A 138 12.38 -25.37 0.68
C VAL A 138 11.22 -25.97 -0.10
N PHE A 139 10.53 -25.12 -0.86
CA PHE A 139 9.44 -25.57 -1.72
C PHE A 139 9.98 -25.96 -3.10
N SER A 140 9.80 -27.23 -3.48
CA SER A 140 10.39 -27.81 -4.70
C SER A 140 9.86 -27.16 -5.98
N ASP A 141 10.73 -27.00 -6.98
CA ASP A 141 10.38 -26.53 -8.33
C ASP A 141 9.68 -27.64 -9.12
N ILE A 142 8.38 -27.80 -8.87
CA ILE A 142 7.55 -28.82 -9.51
C ILE A 142 6.61 -28.22 -10.55
N THR A 143 6.42 -28.94 -11.66
CA THR A 143 5.40 -28.56 -12.65
C THR A 143 4.01 -28.69 -12.03
N LEU A 144 3.22 -27.61 -12.07
CA LEU A 144 1.85 -27.61 -11.53
C LEU A 144 0.93 -28.50 -12.38
N PRO A 145 0.13 -29.41 -11.77
CA PRO A 145 -0.72 -30.36 -12.49
C PRO A 145 -2.03 -29.71 -12.97
N THR A 146 -1.96 -28.74 -13.87
CA THR A 146 -3.11 -27.89 -14.25
C THR A 146 -4.09 -28.54 -15.23
N THR A 147 -3.63 -29.49 -16.04
CA THR A 147 -4.43 -30.14 -17.11
C THR A 147 -4.50 -31.65 -17.00
N THR A 148 -3.51 -32.27 -16.35
CA THR A 148 -3.45 -33.70 -16.06
C THR A 148 -3.18 -33.86 -14.57
N ALA A 149 -3.85 -34.82 -13.93
CA ALA A 149 -3.60 -35.09 -12.53
C ALA A 149 -2.14 -35.50 -12.32
N ASP A 150 -1.54 -34.98 -11.25
CA ASP A 150 -0.21 -35.35 -10.81
C ASP A 150 -0.16 -36.87 -10.52
N PRO A 151 0.84 -37.60 -11.04
CA PRO A 151 0.88 -39.04 -10.92
C PRO A 151 1.18 -39.54 -9.49
N ILE A 152 1.71 -38.70 -8.61
CA ILE A 152 2.10 -39.06 -7.24
C ILE A 152 0.94 -38.79 -6.28
N THR A 153 0.48 -37.53 -6.22
CA THR A 153 -0.60 -37.06 -5.35
C THR A 153 -1.99 -37.42 -5.91
N GLY A 154 -2.11 -37.62 -7.23
CA GLY A 154 -3.39 -37.80 -7.91
C GLY A 154 -4.24 -36.53 -7.98
N VAL A 155 -3.66 -35.35 -7.74
CA VAL A 155 -4.37 -34.05 -7.75
C VAL A 155 -4.31 -33.41 -9.13
N LEU A 156 -5.46 -32.93 -9.61
CA LEU A 156 -5.58 -31.99 -10.72
C LEU A 156 -5.81 -30.59 -10.12
N ASP A 157 -4.97 -29.63 -10.49
CA ASP A 157 -4.92 -28.30 -9.88
C ASP A 157 -4.93 -27.17 -10.93
N PRO A 158 -6.05 -26.98 -11.64
CA PRO A 158 -6.14 -25.96 -12.67
C PRO A 158 -6.08 -24.55 -12.07
N SER A 159 -6.51 -24.36 -10.81
CA SER A 159 -6.39 -23.08 -10.10
C SER A 159 -5.00 -22.85 -9.51
N GLN A 160 -4.07 -23.80 -9.63
CA GLN A 160 -2.69 -23.67 -9.15
C GLN A 160 -2.58 -23.38 -7.63
N TYR A 161 -3.34 -24.05 -6.76
CA TYR A 161 -3.17 -23.94 -5.30
C TYR A 161 -1.92 -24.65 -4.76
N GLY A 162 -1.27 -25.54 -5.52
CA GLY A 162 -0.17 -26.38 -5.04
C GLY A 162 1.19 -25.68 -5.10
N SER A 163 2.24 -26.40 -4.73
CA SER A 163 3.63 -25.94 -4.61
C SER A 163 3.78 -24.73 -3.68
N GLY A 164 3.69 -24.96 -2.37
CA GLY A 164 3.68 -23.89 -1.39
C GLY A 164 3.05 -24.29 -0.08
N LEU A 165 2.66 -23.30 0.71
CA LEU A 165 2.08 -23.46 2.03
C LEU A 165 0.59 -23.07 2.01
N ILE A 166 -0.28 -23.98 2.43
CA ILE A 166 -1.70 -23.74 2.62
C ILE A 166 -2.04 -24.00 4.09
N VAL A 167 -2.64 -23.01 4.76
CA VAL A 167 -2.99 -23.11 6.18
C VAL A 167 -4.50 -22.92 6.36
N LEU A 168 -5.15 -23.99 6.81
CA LEU A 168 -6.55 -24.01 7.27
C LEU A 168 -6.64 -24.10 8.81
N GLY A 169 -5.60 -24.64 9.46
CA GLY A 169 -5.44 -24.74 10.91
C GLY A 169 -4.48 -23.70 11.47
N GLU A 170 -3.47 -24.14 12.21
CA GLU A 170 -2.58 -23.23 12.94
C GLU A 170 -1.15 -23.19 12.37
N ILE A 171 -0.62 -21.98 12.18
CA ILE A 171 0.81 -21.76 11.95
C ILE A 171 1.39 -20.83 13.03
N VAL A 172 2.43 -21.34 13.70
CA VAL A 172 3.18 -20.65 14.75
C VAL A 172 4.66 -20.67 14.39
N VAL A 173 5.25 -19.49 14.21
CA VAL A 173 6.66 -19.35 13.84
C VAL A 173 7.33 -18.32 14.73
N TYR A 174 8.44 -18.72 15.34
CA TYR A 174 9.28 -17.89 16.19
C TYR A 174 10.75 -18.16 15.85
N GLY A 175 11.31 -17.31 14.99
CA GLY A 175 12.75 -17.22 14.77
C GLY A 175 13.45 -16.37 15.83
N ALA A 176 14.78 -16.33 15.75
CA ALA A 176 15.59 -15.49 16.62
C ALA A 176 15.26 -14.01 16.41
N ASP A 177 15.05 -13.30 17.52
CA ASP A 177 14.75 -11.88 17.51
C ASP A 177 15.94 -11.06 16.96
N LYS A 178 15.63 -10.13 16.06
CA LYS A 178 16.59 -9.19 15.47
C LYS A 178 16.52 -7.80 16.12
N GLY A 179 15.63 -7.59 17.09
CA GLY A 179 15.33 -6.26 17.61
C GLY A 179 14.70 -5.40 16.49
N PRO A 180 15.16 -4.16 16.26
CA PRO A 180 14.71 -3.40 15.09
C PRO A 180 15.12 -4.12 13.80
N SER A 181 14.17 -4.38 12.91
CA SER A 181 14.44 -5.01 11.61
C SER A 181 15.09 -4.05 10.62
N PHE A 182 15.05 -2.75 10.89
CA PHE A 182 15.70 -1.68 10.15
C PHE A 182 15.99 -0.52 11.10
N VAL A 183 16.99 0.30 10.76
CA VAL A 183 17.40 1.47 11.56
C VAL A 183 17.79 2.61 10.64
N ARG A 184 17.82 3.84 11.17
CA ARG A 184 18.29 5.00 10.43
C ARG A 184 19.78 5.18 10.65
N PHE A 185 20.49 5.62 9.62
CA PHE A 185 21.86 6.08 9.78
C PHE A 185 21.94 7.39 10.57
N THR A 186 23.02 7.59 11.33
CA THR A 186 23.33 8.89 11.98
C THR A 186 24.29 9.75 11.17
N ASP A 187 24.99 9.13 10.22
CA ASP A 187 25.95 9.74 9.31
C ASP A 187 25.55 9.40 7.88
N GLU A 188 25.82 10.31 6.94
CA GLU A 188 25.47 10.09 5.53
C GLU A 188 26.24 8.87 4.97
N PRO A 189 25.56 7.84 4.44
CA PRO A 189 26.25 6.68 3.87
C PRO A 189 26.90 7.04 2.54
N LEU A 190 28.23 7.18 2.56
CA LEU A 190 29.01 7.59 1.41
C LEU A 190 29.77 6.41 0.79
N LYS A 191 29.96 6.50 -0.53
CA LYS A 191 30.78 5.60 -1.30
C LYS A 191 32.19 5.49 -0.72
N ASN A 192 32.77 4.29 -0.80
CA ASN A 192 34.09 3.93 -0.26
C ASN A 192 34.18 3.86 1.27
N TYR A 193 33.08 4.08 1.99
CA TYR A 193 32.99 3.86 3.43
C TYR A 193 32.32 2.51 3.73
N TYR A 194 32.57 1.99 4.93
CA TYR A 194 32.05 0.70 5.39
C TYR A 194 31.76 0.68 6.90
N ILE A 195 31.87 1.83 7.59
CA ILE A 195 31.55 1.97 9.02
C ILE A 195 30.57 3.13 9.13
N PHE A 196 29.44 2.88 9.78
CA PHE A 196 28.35 3.85 9.87
C PHE A 196 27.73 3.84 11.27
N GLY A 197 27.36 5.01 11.78
CA GLY A 197 26.53 5.11 12.97
C GLY A 197 25.05 4.87 12.65
N VAL A 198 24.31 4.35 13.62
CA VAL A 198 22.87 4.04 13.53
C VAL A 198 22.13 4.56 14.76
N ASP A 199 20.86 4.90 14.60
CA ASP A 199 20.06 5.61 15.62
C ASP A 199 19.52 4.71 16.74
N GLN A 200 19.60 3.39 16.56
CA GLN A 200 19.08 2.39 17.49
C GLN A 200 20.09 1.27 17.74
N ASP A 201 19.85 0.51 18.82
CA ASP A 201 20.66 -0.66 19.16
C ASP A 201 20.37 -1.81 18.20
N VAL A 202 21.43 -2.29 17.55
CA VAL A 202 21.42 -3.41 16.61
C VAL A 202 22.25 -4.58 17.14
N SER A 203 22.41 -4.71 18.47
CA SER A 203 23.19 -5.79 19.10
C SER A 203 22.77 -7.20 18.69
N ASN A 204 21.51 -7.38 18.28
CA ASN A 204 20.95 -8.66 17.83
C ASN A 204 21.26 -8.97 16.36
N TRP A 205 21.79 -7.99 15.60
CA TRP A 205 22.30 -8.24 14.26
C TRP A 205 23.66 -8.93 14.34
N SER A 206 23.93 -9.85 13.42
CA SER A 206 25.07 -10.75 13.46
C SER A 206 25.94 -10.62 12.22
N ALA A 207 27.25 -10.85 12.38
CA ALA A 207 28.16 -10.94 11.25
C ALA A 207 27.65 -11.98 10.23
N GLY A 208 27.61 -11.61 8.95
CA GLY A 208 27.03 -12.41 7.88
C GLY A 208 25.58 -12.05 7.53
N ASP A 209 24.88 -11.25 8.34
CA ASP A 209 23.55 -10.76 7.99
C ASP A 209 23.59 -9.98 6.66
N ASN A 210 22.62 -10.25 5.77
CA ASN A 210 22.39 -9.50 4.54
C ASN A 210 21.53 -8.28 4.85
N LEU A 211 21.99 -7.11 4.41
CA LEU A 211 21.35 -5.83 4.64
C LEU A 211 21.04 -5.15 3.30
N ILE A 212 20.00 -4.34 3.27
CA ILE A 212 19.61 -3.56 2.10
C ILE A 212 19.62 -2.06 2.41
N ILE A 213 20.25 -1.29 1.53
CA ILE A 213 20.31 0.17 1.57
C ILE A 213 19.64 0.71 0.30
N PRO A 214 18.57 1.53 0.40
CA PRO A 214 17.89 2.08 -0.77
C PRO A 214 18.71 3.17 -1.46
N ASP A 215 18.52 3.29 -2.78
CA ASP A 215 18.77 4.53 -3.51
C ASP A 215 17.93 5.65 -2.90
N SER A 216 18.60 6.58 -2.24
CA SER A 216 17.98 7.71 -1.55
C SER A 216 18.06 9.01 -2.34
N ARG A 217 18.56 8.98 -3.58
CA ARG A 217 18.72 10.19 -4.39
C ARG A 217 17.38 10.71 -4.89
N GLN A 218 17.30 12.03 -5.09
CA GLN A 218 16.25 12.61 -5.92
C GLN A 218 16.59 12.42 -7.41
N LEU A 219 15.70 11.76 -8.16
CA LEU A 219 15.84 11.59 -9.60
C LEU A 219 15.27 12.79 -10.36
N GLN A 220 15.99 13.20 -11.41
CA GLN A 220 15.54 14.25 -12.32
C GLN A 220 14.65 13.67 -13.41
N LEU A 221 13.45 14.23 -13.59
CA LEU A 221 12.56 13.83 -14.68
C LEU A 221 13.04 14.38 -16.02
N LYS A 222 12.99 13.55 -17.05
CA LYS A 222 13.37 13.85 -18.43
C LYS A 222 12.14 13.97 -19.32
N ARG A 223 12.27 14.77 -20.39
CA ARG A 223 11.25 14.82 -21.46
C ARG A 223 11.29 13.55 -22.28
N LYS A 224 10.13 12.94 -22.50
CA LYS A 224 9.96 11.94 -23.55
C LYS A 224 8.67 12.21 -24.32
N TRP A 225 8.75 12.25 -25.64
CA TRP A 225 7.60 12.51 -26.52
C TRP A 225 6.64 11.33 -26.59
N THR A 226 7.15 10.13 -26.34
CA THR A 226 6.39 8.88 -26.24
C THR A 226 6.67 8.23 -24.90
N THR A 227 5.67 7.61 -24.27
CA THR A 227 5.90 6.82 -23.04
C THR A 227 6.71 5.55 -23.32
N TYR A 228 6.67 5.07 -24.58
CA TYR A 228 7.33 3.83 -25.00
C TYR A 228 8.55 4.06 -25.92
N PRO A 229 9.62 3.25 -25.75
CA PRO A 229 9.82 2.33 -24.63
C PRO A 229 9.97 3.12 -23.32
N ILE A 230 9.60 2.56 -22.17
CA ILE A 230 9.81 3.23 -20.88
C ILE A 230 11.32 3.39 -20.62
N GLU A 231 11.73 4.51 -20.02
CA GLU A 231 13.11 4.71 -19.56
C GLU A 231 13.14 4.59 -18.04
N TYR A 232 13.79 3.54 -17.54
CA TYR A 232 13.98 3.29 -16.12
C TYR A 232 15.26 3.95 -15.62
N ALA A 233 15.26 4.31 -14.34
CA ALA A 233 16.44 4.75 -13.64
C ALA A 233 17.42 3.58 -13.46
N VAL A 234 18.72 3.89 -13.51
CA VAL A 234 19.73 2.96 -13.00
C VAL A 234 19.76 3.14 -11.50
N MET A 235 19.27 2.13 -10.80
CA MET A 235 19.16 2.14 -9.35
C MET A 235 20.53 2.02 -8.70
N GLN A 236 20.67 2.70 -7.56
CA GLN A 236 21.89 2.71 -6.72
C GLN A 236 21.60 2.17 -5.32
N ASP A 237 20.62 1.27 -5.18
CA ASP A 237 20.53 0.43 -3.98
C ASP A 237 21.70 -0.53 -3.87
N GLU A 238 21.98 -0.94 -2.64
CA GLU A 238 23.05 -1.88 -2.35
C GLU A 238 22.57 -2.96 -1.36
N GLU A 239 22.79 -4.22 -1.73
CA GLU A 239 22.79 -5.34 -0.79
C GLU A 239 24.21 -5.56 -0.26
N VAL A 240 24.35 -5.52 1.06
CA VAL A 240 25.66 -5.54 1.73
C VAL A 240 25.64 -6.52 2.89
N THR A 241 26.79 -7.15 3.16
CA THR A 241 26.93 -8.09 4.27
C THR A 241 27.50 -7.40 5.51
N LEU A 242 26.84 -7.57 6.66
CA LEU A 242 27.33 -7.08 7.94
C LEU A 242 28.60 -7.83 8.38
N SER A 243 29.64 -7.12 8.77
CA SER A 243 30.87 -7.70 9.33
C SER A 243 30.84 -7.75 10.86
N SER A 244 30.40 -6.67 11.50
CA SER A 244 30.25 -6.60 12.97
C SER A 244 29.36 -5.44 13.40
N THR A 245 28.88 -5.51 14.63
CA THR A 245 28.16 -4.43 15.31
C THR A 245 29.02 -3.84 16.44
N GLY A 246 28.83 -2.56 16.71
CA GLY A 246 29.39 -1.83 17.85
C GLY A 246 28.28 -1.06 18.56
N THR A 247 28.63 -0.25 19.55
CA THR A 247 27.64 0.63 20.21
C THR A 247 27.12 1.66 19.21
N ASN A 248 25.84 1.53 18.82
CA ASN A 248 25.17 2.39 17.84
C ASN A 248 25.93 2.53 16.51
N SER A 249 26.61 1.46 16.07
CA SER A 249 27.36 1.46 14.82
C SER A 249 27.39 0.10 14.16
N ILE A 250 27.47 0.07 12.85
CA ILE A 250 27.67 -1.13 12.05
C ILE A 250 28.95 -1.03 11.23
N THR A 251 29.59 -2.16 10.99
CA THR A 251 30.72 -2.31 10.06
C THR A 251 30.33 -3.31 8.97
N LEU A 252 30.39 -2.89 7.71
CA LEU A 252 30.11 -3.72 6.54
C LEU A 252 31.35 -4.51 6.12
N SER A 253 31.14 -5.61 5.39
CA SER A 253 32.21 -6.48 4.89
C SER A 253 32.93 -5.91 3.66
N ALA A 254 32.31 -4.94 2.99
CA ALA A 254 32.86 -4.23 1.85
C ALA A 254 32.46 -2.75 1.90
N ASN A 255 33.20 -1.93 1.15
CA ASN A 255 32.86 -0.53 0.96
C ASN A 255 31.58 -0.38 0.12
N LEU A 256 30.78 0.64 0.44
CA LEU A 256 29.69 1.09 -0.43
C LEU A 256 30.22 1.51 -1.80
N VAL A 257 29.47 1.19 -2.84
CA VAL A 257 29.75 1.50 -4.25
C VAL A 257 29.14 2.84 -4.67
N TYR A 258 28.07 3.24 -3.99
CA TYR A 258 27.29 4.46 -4.25
C TYR A 258 27.20 5.35 -2.99
N ASP A 259 26.81 6.60 -3.23
CA ASP A 259 26.43 7.53 -2.17
C ASP A 259 24.92 7.41 -1.96
N HIS A 260 24.49 7.38 -0.69
CA HIS A 260 23.09 7.40 -0.30
C HIS A 260 22.81 8.73 0.41
N PRO A 261 22.53 9.82 -0.33
CA PRO A 261 22.52 11.15 0.23
C PRO A 261 21.37 11.38 1.23
N ALA A 262 21.65 12.18 2.25
CA ALA A 262 20.67 12.71 3.17
C ALA A 262 19.81 13.79 2.50
N ALA A 263 18.56 13.95 2.96
CA ALA A 263 17.80 15.15 2.69
C ALA A 263 18.44 16.36 3.37
N ARG A 264 18.38 17.52 2.72
CA ARG A 264 18.96 18.76 3.25
C ARG A 264 18.00 19.92 3.08
N HIS A 265 18.00 20.81 4.07
CA HIS A 265 17.35 22.10 3.94
C HIS A 265 18.09 22.98 2.93
N HIS A 266 17.45 24.06 2.49
CA HIS A 266 18.05 24.98 1.52
C HIS A 266 19.39 25.61 1.96
N ASP A 267 19.67 25.65 3.27
CA ASP A 267 20.93 26.13 3.86
C ASP A 267 22.01 25.04 3.96
N ASN A 268 21.76 23.87 3.34
CA ASN A 268 22.60 22.69 3.29
C ASN A 268 22.76 21.94 4.64
N THR A 269 21.98 22.32 5.66
CA THR A 269 21.89 21.53 6.90
C THR A 269 21.17 20.21 6.64
N VAL A 270 21.62 19.14 7.30
CA VAL A 270 21.01 17.81 7.13
C VAL A 270 19.63 17.80 7.79
N TYR A 271 18.62 17.40 7.02
CA TYR A 271 17.26 17.19 7.48
C TYR A 271 17.03 15.74 7.96
N LYS A 272 17.23 14.76 7.07
CA LYS A 272 17.02 13.34 7.36
C LYS A 272 18.01 12.43 6.64
N MET A 273 18.42 11.36 7.31
CA MET A 273 19.29 10.31 6.79
C MET A 273 18.46 9.12 6.25
N PRO A 274 18.96 8.35 5.28
CA PRO A 274 18.31 7.11 4.84
C PRO A 274 18.35 6.01 5.92
N HIS A 275 17.66 4.91 5.64
CA HIS A 275 17.61 3.73 6.50
C HIS A 275 18.41 2.57 5.90
N ILE A 276 18.67 1.56 6.74
CA ILE A 276 19.20 0.26 6.35
C ILE A 276 18.34 -0.85 6.97
N GLY A 277 17.93 -1.82 6.16
CA GLY A 277 17.10 -2.95 6.58
C GLY A 277 17.89 -4.25 6.67
N ASN A 278 17.55 -5.12 7.61
CA ASN A 278 18.14 -6.45 7.78
C ASN A 278 17.21 -7.54 7.21
N LEU A 279 17.67 -8.24 6.18
CA LEU A 279 16.93 -9.27 5.46
C LEU A 279 17.15 -10.69 6.02
N THR A 280 18.09 -10.89 6.94
CA THR A 280 18.44 -12.22 7.44
C THR A 280 17.55 -12.66 8.58
N ARG A 281 16.90 -13.82 8.44
CA ARG A 281 16.23 -14.55 9.52
C ARG A 281 16.63 -16.01 9.51
N ASN A 282 16.50 -16.67 10.65
CA ASN A 282 16.93 -18.05 10.82
C ASN A 282 15.79 -19.08 10.66
N VAL A 283 14.54 -18.63 10.52
CA VAL A 283 13.47 -19.42 9.93
C VAL A 283 13.27 -18.96 8.49
N ILE A 284 13.39 -19.86 7.53
CA ILE A 284 13.40 -19.53 6.10
C ILE A 284 12.35 -20.36 5.38
N PHE A 285 11.42 -19.69 4.73
CA PHE A 285 10.55 -20.24 3.70
C PHE A 285 11.06 -19.75 2.36
N ARG A 286 11.38 -20.65 1.45
CA ARG A 286 11.83 -20.24 0.12
C ARG A 286 11.44 -21.19 -0.99
N SER A 287 11.37 -20.66 -2.20
CA SER A 287 11.36 -21.48 -3.41
C SER A 287 12.72 -22.16 -3.59
N GLU A 288 12.72 -23.34 -4.18
CA GLU A 288 13.95 -24.02 -4.59
C GLU A 288 14.66 -23.24 -5.70
N ASN A 289 13.90 -22.80 -6.69
CA ASN A 289 14.36 -22.10 -7.88
C ASN A 289 13.57 -20.78 -8.06
N PRO A 290 14.22 -19.60 -7.93
CA PRO A 290 13.55 -18.31 -8.15
C PRO A 290 13.04 -18.13 -9.58
N GLU A 291 13.68 -18.77 -10.56
CA GLU A 291 13.32 -18.68 -11.99
C GLU A 291 12.34 -19.79 -12.41
N GLY A 292 11.92 -20.64 -11.47
CA GLY A 292 11.05 -21.78 -11.69
C GLY A 292 9.63 -21.56 -11.21
N THR A 293 8.98 -22.64 -10.76
CA THR A 293 7.68 -22.56 -10.09
C THR A 293 7.88 -22.04 -8.67
N ARG A 294 7.80 -20.71 -8.49
CA ARG A 294 7.90 -20.09 -7.17
C ARG A 294 6.74 -20.54 -6.26
N ALA A 295 7.07 -20.77 -5.00
CA ALA A 295 6.11 -21.13 -3.97
C ALA A 295 5.29 -19.93 -3.53
N HIS A 296 4.09 -20.17 -3.01
CA HIS A 296 3.23 -19.15 -2.43
C HIS A 296 2.73 -19.60 -1.05
N GLY A 297 2.29 -18.65 -0.24
CA GLY A 297 1.71 -18.92 1.08
C GLY A 297 0.28 -18.41 1.15
N MET A 298 -0.66 -19.28 1.51
CA MET A 298 -2.07 -18.95 1.69
C MET A 298 -2.52 -19.34 3.10
N VAL A 299 -3.09 -18.38 3.83
CA VAL A 299 -3.71 -18.60 5.14
C VAL A 299 -5.17 -18.19 5.04
N THR A 300 -6.10 -19.10 5.33
CA THR A 300 -7.53 -18.90 5.03
C THR A 300 -8.47 -19.49 6.07
N GLU A 301 -9.77 -19.23 5.91
CA GLU A 301 -10.85 -19.62 6.81
C GLU A 301 -10.59 -19.24 8.29
N ARG A 302 -10.54 -20.26 9.15
CA ARG A 302 -10.47 -20.21 10.60
C ARG A 302 -9.04 -20.32 11.11
N ALA A 303 -8.07 -20.26 10.19
CA ALA A 303 -6.69 -20.44 10.53
C ALA A 303 -6.21 -19.40 11.56
N TRP A 304 -5.28 -19.81 12.42
CA TRP A 304 -4.49 -18.90 13.25
C TRP A 304 -3.10 -18.73 12.64
N MET A 305 -2.67 -17.48 12.48
CA MET A 305 -1.32 -17.16 12.00
C MET A 305 -0.60 -16.27 13.01
N ASP A 306 0.53 -16.76 13.52
CA ASP A 306 1.44 -15.99 14.36
C ASP A 306 2.88 -16.23 13.90
N ILE A 307 3.38 -15.34 13.04
CA ILE A 307 4.70 -15.46 12.42
C ILE A 307 5.61 -14.33 12.90
N ASN A 308 6.71 -14.71 13.53
CA ASN A 308 7.67 -13.82 14.15
C ASN A 308 9.08 -14.17 13.67
N ASN A 309 9.80 -13.18 13.13
CA ASN A 309 11.21 -13.30 12.73
C ASN A 309 11.48 -14.41 11.70
N ALA A 310 10.67 -14.48 10.63
CA ALA A 310 10.88 -15.39 9.50
C ALA A 310 11.34 -14.65 8.25
N LEU A 311 11.95 -15.38 7.30
CA LEU A 311 12.29 -14.89 5.97
C LEU A 311 11.43 -15.64 4.94
N PHE A 312 10.69 -14.89 4.13
CA PHE A 312 10.07 -15.37 2.90
C PHE A 312 10.94 -14.93 1.74
N LYS A 313 11.66 -15.88 1.14
CA LYS A 313 12.66 -15.59 0.12
C LYS A 313 12.29 -16.23 -1.21
N ASP A 314 12.42 -15.48 -2.29
CA ASP A 314 12.23 -15.99 -3.64
C ASP A 314 10.81 -16.59 -3.85
N MET A 315 9.79 -16.10 -3.15
CA MET A 315 8.41 -16.61 -3.18
C MET A 315 7.45 -15.68 -3.95
N GLY A 316 6.23 -16.15 -4.16
CA GLY A 316 5.18 -15.52 -4.96
C GLY A 316 5.38 -15.82 -6.45
N ARG A 317 4.32 -16.23 -7.14
CA ARG A 317 4.34 -16.50 -8.59
C ARG A 317 3.27 -15.75 -9.39
N THR A 318 2.32 -15.09 -8.73
CA THR A 318 1.51 -14.08 -9.42
C THR A 318 2.43 -12.90 -9.73
N THR A 319 2.60 -12.58 -11.01
CA THR A 319 3.47 -11.47 -11.45
C THR A 319 2.71 -10.16 -11.55
N ALA A 320 3.45 -9.05 -11.63
CA ALA A 320 2.90 -7.72 -11.90
C ALA A 320 2.38 -7.54 -13.34
N ASP A 321 2.49 -8.56 -14.20
CA ASP A 321 1.88 -8.56 -15.53
C ASP A 321 0.36 -8.64 -15.48
N VAL A 322 -0.25 -8.54 -16.65
CA VAL A 322 -1.68 -8.81 -16.85
C VAL A 322 -1.98 -10.22 -16.31
N LEU A 323 -3.05 -10.30 -15.53
CA LEU A 323 -3.54 -11.49 -14.85
C LEU A 323 -4.22 -12.31 -15.91
N ASP A 324 -4.00 -13.60 -15.80
CA ASP A 324 -4.60 -14.57 -16.66
C ASP A 324 -4.95 -15.74 -15.76
N SER A 325 -6.15 -15.68 -15.19
CA SER A 325 -6.63 -16.65 -14.22
C SER A 325 -7.42 -17.76 -14.90
N THR A 326 -7.36 -18.96 -14.33
CA THR A 326 -8.17 -20.09 -14.73
C THR A 326 -9.65 -19.77 -14.61
N THR A 327 -10.42 -20.06 -15.67
CA THR A 327 -11.87 -19.84 -15.71
C THR A 327 -12.63 -21.15 -15.81
N TYR A 328 -13.87 -21.13 -15.33
CA TYR A 328 -14.77 -22.29 -15.28
C TYR A 328 -16.10 -21.97 -15.96
N ASP A 329 -16.76 -22.99 -16.50
CA ASP A 329 -18.16 -22.87 -16.91
C ASP A 329 -19.12 -22.98 -15.71
N GLU A 330 -20.42 -22.86 -15.98
CA GLU A 330 -21.48 -22.95 -14.96
C GLU A 330 -21.55 -24.32 -14.25
N TYR A 331 -20.90 -25.34 -14.78
CA TYR A 331 -20.84 -26.70 -14.21
C TYR A 331 -19.50 -26.99 -13.51
N GLY A 332 -18.61 -26.00 -13.42
CA GLY A 332 -17.28 -26.15 -12.80
C GLY A 332 -16.25 -26.84 -13.69
N ALA A 333 -16.50 -27.00 -14.99
CA ALA A 333 -15.49 -27.50 -15.91
C ALA A 333 -14.54 -26.37 -16.32
N VAL A 334 -13.24 -26.66 -16.36
CA VAL A 334 -12.20 -25.69 -16.77
C VAL A 334 -12.41 -25.30 -18.22
N THR A 335 -12.57 -24.00 -18.48
CA THR A 335 -12.69 -23.43 -19.83
C THR A 335 -11.39 -22.79 -20.31
N HIS A 336 -10.53 -22.38 -19.39
CA HIS A 336 -9.22 -21.82 -19.63
C HIS A 336 -8.31 -22.09 -18.43
N VAL A 337 -7.03 -22.39 -18.68
CA VAL A 337 -6.01 -22.52 -17.62
C VAL A 337 -5.15 -21.27 -17.64
N GLY A 338 -5.14 -20.56 -16.54
CA GLY A 338 -4.43 -19.29 -16.39
C GLY A 338 -2.91 -19.43 -16.48
N THR A 339 -2.25 -18.46 -17.09
CA THR A 339 -0.79 -18.35 -17.15
C THR A 339 -0.20 -17.39 -16.11
N ASN A 340 -1.01 -16.50 -15.54
CA ASN A 340 -0.66 -15.63 -14.42
C ASN A 340 -1.81 -15.61 -13.42
N GLN A 341 -1.90 -16.68 -12.64
CA GLN A 341 -3.00 -16.94 -11.72
C GLN A 341 -2.96 -15.95 -10.55
N ILE A 342 -4.11 -15.33 -10.25
CA ILE A 342 -4.26 -14.42 -9.10
C ILE A 342 -4.08 -15.14 -7.74
N GLY A 343 -3.63 -14.42 -6.72
CA GLY A 343 -3.66 -14.90 -5.34
C GLY A 343 -2.52 -15.86 -4.96
N ARG A 344 -1.41 -15.86 -5.69
CA ARG A 344 -0.21 -16.68 -5.44
C ARG A 344 0.97 -15.82 -5.02
N TYR A 345 0.83 -15.18 -3.85
CA TYR A 345 1.83 -14.29 -3.24
C TYR A 345 2.69 -15.02 -2.19
N PRO A 346 3.85 -14.50 -1.77
CA PRO A 346 4.67 -15.11 -0.73
C PRO A 346 3.89 -15.41 0.55
N LEU A 347 3.04 -14.46 0.97
CA LEU A 347 2.08 -14.64 2.04
C LEU A 347 0.77 -13.91 1.71
N HIS A 348 -0.35 -14.62 1.80
CA HIS A 348 -1.68 -14.14 1.45
C HIS A 348 -2.66 -14.54 2.55
N ALA A 349 -3.08 -13.55 3.34
CA ALA A 349 -4.20 -13.71 4.26
C ALA A 349 -5.49 -13.62 3.43
N HIS A 350 -6.00 -14.77 3.01
CA HIS A 350 -7.08 -14.89 2.04
C HIS A 350 -8.39 -15.24 2.75
N HIS A 351 -9.31 -14.28 2.86
CA HIS A 351 -10.60 -14.47 3.52
C HIS A 351 -10.44 -15.06 4.93
N LEU A 352 -9.41 -14.57 5.64
CA LEU A 352 -9.00 -15.06 6.95
C LEU A 352 -9.91 -14.47 8.03
N MET A 353 -10.93 -15.25 8.39
CA MET A 353 -11.86 -14.97 9.48
C MET A 353 -11.22 -15.14 10.85
N GLY A 354 -10.13 -15.91 10.92
CA GLY A 354 -9.49 -16.30 12.17
C GLY A 354 -10.35 -17.27 13.01
N PRO A 355 -9.80 -17.75 14.14
CA PRO A 355 -10.52 -18.63 15.05
C PRO A 355 -11.79 -17.98 15.60
N VAL A 356 -12.74 -18.80 16.04
CA VAL A 356 -13.94 -18.32 16.73
C VAL A 356 -13.52 -17.52 17.98
N ASN A 357 -13.95 -16.26 18.06
CA ASN A 357 -13.51 -15.34 19.11
C ASN A 357 -14.70 -14.76 19.88
N ALA A 358 -15.26 -15.55 20.79
CA ALA A 358 -16.42 -15.15 21.60
C ALA A 358 -16.17 -13.90 22.48
N SER A 359 -14.90 -13.59 22.78
CA SER A 359 -14.53 -12.40 23.54
C SER A 359 -14.50 -11.12 22.69
N ASN A 360 -14.42 -11.25 21.36
CA ASN A 360 -14.18 -10.17 20.42
C ASN A 360 -12.96 -9.29 20.79
N THR A 361 -11.85 -9.91 21.19
CA THR A 361 -10.60 -9.21 21.57
C THR A 361 -9.36 -9.75 20.84
N GLY A 362 -8.27 -8.99 20.84
CA GLY A 362 -6.99 -9.42 20.25
C GLY A 362 -6.94 -9.32 18.73
N TYR A 363 -5.96 -9.99 18.14
CA TYR A 363 -5.77 -10.08 16.69
C TYR A 363 -6.29 -11.43 16.18
N GLN A 364 -6.56 -11.55 14.89
CA GLN A 364 -6.83 -12.80 14.16
C GLN A 364 -5.59 -13.36 13.48
N SER A 365 -4.61 -12.50 13.20
CA SER A 365 -3.30 -12.88 12.69
C SER A 365 -2.22 -11.89 13.13
N ARG A 366 -0.96 -12.33 13.15
CA ARG A 366 0.21 -11.54 13.50
C ARG A 366 1.39 -11.86 12.59
N LEU A 367 2.06 -10.81 12.15
CA LEU A 367 3.27 -10.86 11.35
C LEU A 367 4.25 -9.81 11.89
N THR A 368 5.27 -10.26 12.62
CA THR A 368 6.23 -9.34 13.23
C THR A 368 7.68 -9.69 12.92
N GLY A 369 8.54 -8.68 12.81
CA GLY A 369 9.99 -8.89 12.65
C GLY A 369 10.39 -9.64 11.38
N THR A 370 9.48 -9.86 10.44
CA THR A 370 9.65 -10.74 9.28
C THR A 370 10.28 -9.98 8.11
N ALA A 371 11.11 -10.67 7.33
CA ALA A 371 11.69 -10.14 6.10
C ALA A 371 11.07 -10.85 4.87
N PHE A 372 10.83 -10.08 3.82
CA PHE A 372 10.51 -10.56 2.49
C PHE A 372 11.62 -10.12 1.55
N ASP A 373 12.10 -11.04 0.73
CA ASP A 373 13.23 -10.83 -0.17
C ASP A 373 12.88 -11.39 -1.55
N ASP A 374 12.65 -10.49 -2.51
CA ASP A 374 12.22 -10.77 -3.89
C ASP A 374 10.77 -11.33 -4.00
N CYS A 375 9.86 -10.53 -4.54
CA CYS A 375 8.42 -10.85 -4.67
C CYS A 375 7.90 -10.51 -6.09
N GLU A 376 7.34 -11.49 -6.82
CA GLU A 376 6.88 -11.29 -8.23
C GLU A 376 5.78 -10.23 -8.44
N LYS A 377 5.00 -9.92 -7.40
CA LYS A 377 4.01 -8.84 -7.42
C LYS A 377 3.89 -8.18 -6.07
N TRP A 378 3.29 -8.87 -5.11
CA TRP A 378 3.14 -8.39 -3.73
C TRP A 378 3.90 -9.30 -2.78
N CYS A 379 4.48 -8.75 -1.73
CA CYS A 379 5.11 -9.59 -0.70
C CYS A 379 4.08 -10.13 0.30
N MET A 380 3.16 -9.26 0.73
CA MET A 380 2.06 -9.64 1.62
C MET A 380 0.75 -9.00 1.16
N SER A 381 -0.32 -9.79 1.09
CA SER A 381 -1.67 -9.26 0.90
C SER A 381 -2.65 -9.69 2.00
N HIS A 382 -3.53 -8.76 2.38
CA HIS A 382 -4.76 -9.07 3.09
C HIS A 382 -5.93 -8.91 2.12
N HIS A 383 -6.70 -9.97 1.97
CA HIS A 383 -7.88 -10.02 1.12
C HIS A 383 -9.05 -10.43 2.00
N ASN A 384 -10.02 -9.53 2.20
CA ASN A 384 -11.19 -9.78 3.07
C ASN A 384 -10.78 -10.35 4.44
N SER A 385 -9.75 -9.74 5.03
CA SER A 385 -9.09 -10.19 6.26
C SER A 385 -8.93 -9.02 7.21
N HIS A 386 -9.06 -9.27 8.51
CA HIS A 386 -9.36 -8.21 9.49
C HIS A 386 -8.64 -8.43 10.82
N TRP A 387 -8.48 -7.35 11.60
CA TRP A 387 -7.89 -7.37 12.94
C TRP A 387 -6.54 -8.08 13.01
N ALA A 388 -5.59 -7.68 12.17
CA ALA A 388 -4.24 -8.23 12.15
C ALA A 388 -3.20 -7.27 12.74
N LEU A 389 -2.05 -7.79 13.18
CA LEU A 389 -0.87 -7.00 13.50
C LEU A 389 0.22 -7.26 12.45
N VAL A 390 0.73 -6.21 11.83
CA VAL A 390 1.83 -6.22 10.86
C VAL A 390 2.88 -5.22 11.35
N GLN A 391 3.93 -5.70 12.01
CA GLN A 391 4.87 -4.82 12.71
C GLN A 391 6.36 -5.13 12.49
N ASN A 392 7.19 -4.09 12.35
CA ASN A 392 8.65 -4.24 12.32
C ASN A 392 9.13 -5.20 11.21
N ASN A 393 8.45 -5.22 10.07
CA ASN A 393 8.80 -6.06 8.93
C ASN A 393 9.65 -5.30 7.90
N VAL A 394 10.46 -6.02 7.13
CA VAL A 394 11.14 -5.48 5.93
C VAL A 394 10.55 -6.14 4.69
N PHE A 395 9.99 -5.36 3.79
CA PHE A 395 9.51 -5.84 2.50
C PHE A 395 10.46 -5.34 1.42
N ALA A 396 11.29 -6.24 0.88
CA ALA A 396 12.33 -5.87 -0.08
C ALA A 396 12.06 -6.44 -1.47
N LYS A 397 12.33 -5.62 -2.50
CA LYS A 397 12.36 -6.03 -3.92
C LYS A 397 11.05 -6.64 -4.40
N ALA A 398 9.95 -5.93 -4.17
CA ALA A 398 8.67 -6.28 -4.80
C ALA A 398 8.65 -5.77 -6.24
N THR A 399 8.22 -6.56 -7.22
CA THR A 399 8.02 -6.05 -8.59
C THR A 399 6.80 -5.12 -8.66
N GLY A 400 5.72 -5.48 -7.95
CA GLY A 400 4.56 -4.62 -7.71
C GLY A 400 4.66 -3.94 -6.34
N SER A 401 3.54 -3.85 -5.61
CA SER A 401 3.52 -3.20 -4.29
C SER A 401 4.06 -4.09 -3.18
N SER A 402 4.75 -3.53 -2.19
CA SER A 402 5.32 -4.34 -1.10
C SER A 402 4.25 -4.96 -0.20
N TYR A 403 3.27 -4.17 0.23
CA TYR A 403 2.14 -4.61 1.07
C TYR A 403 0.80 -4.11 0.51
N MET A 404 -0.22 -4.98 0.53
CA MET A 404 -1.46 -4.79 -0.23
C MET A 404 -2.73 -5.16 0.57
N HIS A 405 -3.80 -4.37 0.39
CA HIS A 405 -5.20 -4.77 0.67
C HIS A 405 -5.98 -4.91 -0.64
N GLU A 406 -6.82 -5.94 -0.78
CA GLU A 406 -7.45 -6.28 -2.07
C GLU A 406 -8.88 -5.74 -2.20
N ASP A 407 -9.77 -5.99 -1.24
CA ASP A 407 -11.22 -5.79 -1.41
C ASP A 407 -11.75 -4.45 -0.87
N GLY A 408 -11.01 -3.82 0.05
CA GLY A 408 -11.35 -2.54 0.67
C GLY A 408 -12.25 -2.63 1.89
N ASN A 409 -12.67 -3.84 2.29
CA ASN A 409 -13.32 -4.12 3.57
C ASN A 409 -12.36 -4.54 4.69
N GLU A 410 -11.06 -4.64 4.40
CA GLU A 410 -10.05 -4.88 5.43
C GLU A 410 -10.18 -3.81 6.52
N THR A 411 -10.23 -4.24 7.78
CA THR A 411 -10.54 -3.36 8.92
C THR A 411 -9.75 -3.76 10.15
N GLY A 412 -9.35 -2.75 10.94
CA GLY A 412 -8.71 -2.96 12.23
C GLY A 412 -7.34 -3.61 12.13
N ILE A 413 -6.70 -3.56 10.95
CA ILE A 413 -5.32 -3.98 10.78
C ILE A 413 -4.41 -2.87 11.30
N GLU A 414 -3.47 -3.26 12.17
CA GLU A 414 -2.42 -2.41 12.68
C GLU A 414 -1.13 -2.66 11.92
N ILE A 415 -0.68 -1.65 11.17
CA ILE A 415 0.48 -1.67 10.30
C ILE A 415 1.48 -0.67 10.90
N LEU A 416 2.44 -1.19 11.66
CA LEU A 416 3.26 -0.41 12.57
C LEU A 416 4.74 -0.60 12.25
N ASP A 417 5.46 0.50 12.07
CA ASP A 417 6.94 0.49 12.01
C ASP A 417 7.48 -0.51 10.98
N ASN A 418 6.92 -0.59 9.76
CA ASN A 418 7.44 -1.46 8.70
C ASN A 418 8.29 -0.68 7.71
N PHE A 419 9.23 -1.37 7.06
CA PHE A 419 10.09 -0.79 6.02
C PHE A 419 9.86 -1.47 4.67
N ALA A 420 9.22 -0.76 3.75
CA ALA A 420 9.16 -1.12 2.34
C ALA A 420 10.36 -0.51 1.62
N VAL A 421 11.14 -1.34 0.93
CA VAL A 421 12.40 -0.93 0.30
C VAL A 421 12.57 -1.59 -1.06
N VAL A 422 12.73 -0.78 -2.10
CA VAL A 422 12.73 -1.23 -3.52
C VAL A 422 11.40 -1.88 -3.91
N ALA A 423 10.52 -1.11 -4.53
CA ALA A 423 9.31 -1.63 -5.16
C ALA A 423 9.19 -1.12 -6.60
N GLY A 424 9.03 -2.04 -7.55
CA GLY A 424 9.04 -1.76 -8.98
C GLY A 424 10.35 -1.14 -9.48
N ALA A 425 10.30 -0.57 -10.69
CA ALA A 425 11.44 0.12 -11.30
C ALA A 425 11.11 1.62 -11.49
N PRO A 426 11.76 2.54 -10.73
CA PRO A 426 11.57 3.97 -10.90
C PRO A 426 11.83 4.45 -12.34
N MET A 427 10.94 5.30 -12.84
CA MET A 427 10.97 5.78 -14.21
C MET A 427 11.53 7.20 -14.28
N LEU A 428 12.28 7.51 -15.35
CA LEU A 428 12.90 8.82 -15.55
C LEU A 428 12.04 9.79 -16.37
N ASN A 429 10.87 9.38 -16.84
CA ASN A 429 9.89 10.25 -17.48
C ASN A 429 8.68 10.46 -16.57
N TRP A 430 7.93 11.55 -16.79
CA TRP A 430 6.65 11.70 -16.11
C TRP A 430 5.73 10.56 -16.54
N TYR A 431 5.38 9.74 -15.55
CA TYR A 431 4.50 8.61 -15.73
C TYR A 431 3.48 8.63 -14.61
N LEU A 432 2.23 8.76 -15.00
CA LEU A 432 1.11 8.39 -14.16
C LEU A 432 0.77 6.95 -14.57
N PRO A 433 1.09 5.92 -13.75
CA PRO A 433 0.55 4.60 -14.01
C PRO A 433 -0.96 4.73 -14.23
N ARG A 434 -1.51 3.95 -15.16
CA ARG A 434 -2.97 3.88 -15.27
C ARG A 434 -3.45 3.29 -13.95
N TYR A 435 -3.97 4.13 -13.07
CA TYR A 435 -4.38 3.73 -11.73
C TYR A 435 -5.14 2.41 -11.79
N GLY A 436 -4.70 1.42 -11.01
CA GLY A 436 -5.50 0.23 -10.77
C GLY A 436 -6.94 0.66 -10.45
N GLY A 437 -7.91 0.13 -11.21
CA GLY A 437 -9.32 0.47 -11.06
C GLY A 437 -9.85 1.68 -11.85
N VAL A 438 -9.13 2.27 -12.82
CA VAL A 438 -9.71 3.30 -13.73
C VAL A 438 -9.30 3.12 -15.21
N THR A 439 -9.87 2.14 -15.93
CA THR A 439 -9.87 2.13 -17.41
C THR A 439 -11.26 2.41 -17.96
N SER A 440 -11.30 2.84 -19.22
CA SER A 440 -12.52 3.05 -19.99
C SER A 440 -13.20 1.73 -20.34
N HIS A 441 -14.53 1.75 -20.40
CA HIS A 441 -15.46 0.65 -20.72
C HIS A 441 -15.12 -0.23 -21.95
N GLU A 442 -14.17 0.18 -22.80
CA GLU A 442 -13.77 -0.50 -24.03
C GLU A 442 -12.50 -1.36 -23.88
N GLU A 443 -11.79 -1.27 -22.76
CA GLU A 443 -10.58 -2.07 -22.44
C GLU A 443 -10.83 -2.89 -21.17
N LYS A 444 -11.88 -3.73 -21.21
CA LYS A 444 -12.40 -4.52 -20.07
C LYS A 444 -11.38 -5.49 -19.45
N ASP A 445 -10.24 -5.71 -20.08
CA ASP A 445 -9.25 -6.72 -19.66
C ASP A 445 -8.05 -6.12 -18.91
N MET A 446 -8.08 -4.81 -18.57
CA MET A 446 -6.95 -4.07 -17.97
C MET A 446 -7.30 -3.45 -16.59
N LEU A 447 -8.35 -3.90 -15.90
CA LEU A 447 -8.94 -3.22 -14.72
C LEU A 447 -9.02 -4.00 -13.41
N GLU A 448 -8.67 -5.29 -13.41
CA GLU A 448 -8.55 -6.11 -12.19
C GLU A 448 -7.18 -5.91 -11.50
N TYR A 449 -6.34 -4.98 -12.00
CA TYR A 449 -4.94 -4.79 -11.62
C TYR A 449 -4.77 -3.70 -10.58
N PHE A 450 -4.75 -4.08 -9.31
CA PHE A 450 -4.30 -3.19 -8.24
C PHE A 450 -2.82 -3.40 -7.93
N GLY A 451 -2.19 -2.41 -7.29
CA GLY A 451 -0.84 -2.48 -6.71
C GLY A 451 0.27 -3.07 -7.60
N TYR A 452 0.25 -2.90 -8.92
CA TYR A 452 1.27 -3.43 -9.84
C TYR A 452 2.38 -2.42 -10.15
N GLU A 453 2.18 -1.16 -9.78
CA GLU A 453 3.00 -0.02 -10.20
C GLU A 453 4.26 0.22 -9.35
N GLY A 454 4.49 -0.57 -8.31
CA GLY A 454 5.64 -0.41 -7.42
C GLY A 454 5.41 0.61 -6.30
N SER A 455 4.28 0.52 -5.60
CA SER A 455 4.00 1.31 -4.40
C SER A 455 4.46 0.59 -3.13
N GLY A 456 4.89 1.29 -2.08
CA GLY A 456 5.30 0.62 -0.83
C GLY A 456 4.11 -0.03 -0.13
N PHE A 457 3.12 0.79 0.18
CA PHE A 457 1.88 0.34 0.83
C PHE A 457 0.68 0.73 -0.02
N TRP A 458 -0.21 -0.22 -0.32
CA TRP A 458 -1.36 0.00 -1.19
C TRP A 458 -2.65 -0.47 -0.52
N PHE A 459 -3.65 0.42 -0.40
CA PHE A 459 -4.91 0.11 0.27
C PHE A 459 -6.15 0.45 -0.58
N THR A 460 -7.07 -0.52 -0.74
CA THR A 460 -8.44 -0.29 -1.25
C THR A 460 -9.41 0.20 -0.17
N GLY A 461 -8.99 0.23 1.09
CA GLY A 461 -9.78 0.64 2.24
C GLY A 461 -9.03 1.63 3.12
N ASN A 462 -9.75 2.38 3.96
CA ASN A 462 -9.18 3.39 4.85
C ASN A 462 -9.15 2.97 6.33
N ASP A 463 -9.78 1.86 6.70
CA ASP A 463 -10.06 1.50 8.09
C ASP A 463 -8.91 0.73 8.77
N GLN A 464 -7.71 1.31 8.67
CA GLN A 464 -6.45 0.78 9.18
C GLN A 464 -5.82 1.74 10.20
N ILE A 465 -4.95 1.19 11.05
CA ILE A 465 -3.97 1.97 11.80
C ILE A 465 -2.63 1.82 11.08
N PHE A 466 -2.06 2.92 10.59
CA PHE A 466 -0.86 2.96 9.76
C PHE A 466 0.14 3.98 10.33
N LYS A 467 1.12 3.50 11.10
CA LYS A 467 2.02 4.36 11.88
C LYS A 467 3.48 3.97 11.78
N GLY A 468 4.37 4.97 11.72
CA GLY A 468 5.81 4.75 11.76
C GLY A 468 6.39 4.03 10.54
N ASN A 469 5.61 3.84 9.48
CA ASN A 469 6.06 3.05 8.32
C ASN A 469 6.94 3.89 7.41
N ILE A 470 7.94 3.24 6.85
CA ILE A 470 8.93 3.83 5.96
C ILE A 470 8.80 3.20 4.57
N ALA A 471 8.74 4.01 3.53
CA ALA A 471 8.79 3.56 2.14
C ALA A 471 9.94 4.26 1.41
N ALA A 472 10.92 3.50 0.93
CA ALA A 472 12.12 4.02 0.28
C ALA A 472 12.35 3.39 -1.08
N GLN A 473 12.59 4.22 -2.10
CA GLN A 473 12.84 3.75 -3.47
C GLN A 473 11.63 3.02 -4.07
N MET A 474 10.47 3.68 -4.04
CA MET A 474 9.25 3.18 -4.67
C MET A 474 9.14 3.73 -6.09
N ALA A 475 8.87 2.86 -7.06
CA ALA A 475 8.70 3.26 -8.45
C ALA A 475 7.52 4.21 -8.65
N PHE A 476 6.49 4.07 -7.81
CA PHE A 476 5.36 4.99 -7.77
C PHE A 476 5.22 5.69 -6.42
N ALA A 477 4.34 5.23 -5.54
CA ALA A 477 4.02 5.92 -4.29
C ALA A 477 4.65 5.23 -3.08
N GLY A 478 5.11 6.00 -2.10
CA GLY A 478 5.44 5.44 -0.79
C GLY A 478 4.24 4.74 -0.16
N TRP A 479 3.11 5.44 -0.18
CA TRP A 479 1.84 4.95 0.32
C TRP A 479 0.69 5.44 -0.59
N MET A 480 -0.18 4.51 -0.97
CA MET A 480 -1.31 4.72 -1.89
C MET A 480 -2.64 4.30 -1.25
N ASN A 481 -3.45 5.29 -0.86
CA ASN A 481 -4.86 5.10 -0.54
C ASN A 481 -5.71 5.31 -1.77
N ASN A 482 -6.26 4.22 -2.27
CA ASN A 482 -7.24 4.19 -3.34
C ASN A 482 -8.59 3.59 -2.89
N PRO A 483 -9.17 4.08 -1.78
CA PRO A 483 -10.48 3.66 -1.32
C PRO A 483 -11.54 3.82 -2.40
N ARG A 484 -12.37 2.80 -2.63
CA ARG A 484 -13.47 2.87 -3.60
C ARG A 484 -14.82 2.80 -2.91
N SER A 485 -15.82 3.45 -3.49
CA SER A 485 -17.18 3.30 -3.03
C SER A 485 -17.77 1.97 -3.52
N PRO A 486 -18.62 1.30 -2.71
CA PRO A 486 -19.36 0.09 -3.09
C PRO A 486 -20.15 0.22 -4.40
N SER A 487 -20.67 1.41 -4.71
CA SER A 487 -21.40 1.68 -5.96
C SER A 487 -20.51 1.69 -7.21
N GLN A 488 -19.19 1.85 -7.05
CA GLN A 488 -18.19 1.82 -8.11
C GLN A 488 -17.41 0.51 -8.18
N PHE A 489 -17.46 -0.33 -7.14
CA PHE A 489 -17.13 -1.75 -7.26
C PHE A 489 -18.26 -2.44 -8.03
N SER A 490 -18.30 -2.24 -9.35
CA SER A 490 -19.21 -2.98 -10.21
C SER A 490 -19.00 -4.49 -9.97
N TYR A 491 -20.01 -5.13 -9.38
CA TYR A 491 -20.13 -6.56 -9.00
C TYR A 491 -19.58 -7.01 -7.63
N HIS A 492 -18.61 -6.32 -7.02
CA HIS A 492 -18.07 -6.67 -5.70
C HIS A 492 -18.67 -5.76 -4.63
N LYS A 493 -19.58 -6.27 -3.79
CA LYS A 493 -20.13 -5.51 -2.67
C LYS A 493 -19.41 -5.91 -1.39
N PRO A 494 -18.31 -5.23 -1.02
CA PRO A 494 -17.53 -5.60 0.15
C PRO A 494 -18.40 -5.56 1.42
N THR A 495 -18.31 -6.61 2.24
CA THR A 495 -19.00 -6.69 3.52
C THR A 495 -17.98 -6.59 4.66
N LYS A 496 -18.35 -5.98 5.79
CA LYS A 496 -17.47 -5.85 6.96
C LYS A 496 -17.94 -6.80 8.06
N PRO A 497 -17.04 -7.54 8.74
CA PRO A 497 -17.44 -8.37 9.86
C PRO A 497 -17.88 -7.51 11.06
N ASN A 498 -18.93 -7.95 11.75
CA ASN A 498 -19.46 -7.25 12.92
C ASN A 498 -18.62 -7.48 14.19
N PHE A 499 -17.84 -8.56 14.22
CA PHE A 499 -16.98 -8.95 15.34
C PHE A 499 -15.87 -9.89 14.87
N ARG A 500 -14.80 -10.01 15.67
CA ARG A 500 -13.68 -10.93 15.38
C ARG A 500 -14.14 -12.38 15.32
N GLY A 501 -13.69 -13.12 14.31
CA GLY A 501 -14.14 -14.50 14.11
C GLY A 501 -15.56 -14.62 13.57
N ALA A 502 -16.14 -13.56 12.98
CA ALA A 502 -17.40 -13.64 12.24
C ALA A 502 -17.31 -14.71 11.13
N ASP A 503 -18.39 -15.49 10.92
CA ASP A 503 -18.42 -16.51 9.87
C ASP A 503 -18.93 -15.93 8.54
N ILE A 504 -18.14 -15.99 7.47
CA ILE A 504 -18.53 -15.52 6.13
C ILE A 504 -19.80 -16.24 5.64
N ASN A 505 -20.02 -17.50 6.04
CA ASN A 505 -21.23 -18.25 5.69
C ASN A 505 -22.47 -17.82 6.49
N THR A 506 -22.32 -16.92 7.46
CA THR A 506 -23.42 -16.37 8.27
C THR A 506 -23.62 -14.90 7.93
N PRO A 507 -24.44 -14.56 6.92
CA PRO A 507 -24.62 -13.16 6.47
C PRO A 507 -25.01 -12.18 7.58
N ALA A 508 -25.66 -12.63 8.65
CA ALA A 508 -26.01 -11.78 9.80
C ALA A 508 -24.81 -11.33 10.65
N ASP A 509 -23.67 -12.02 10.54
CA ASP A 509 -22.41 -11.65 11.20
C ASP A 509 -21.66 -10.55 10.45
N TRP A 510 -22.15 -10.16 9.27
CA TRP A 510 -21.52 -9.19 8.38
C TRP A 510 -22.49 -8.05 8.07
N THR A 511 -21.93 -6.86 7.87
CA THR A 511 -22.69 -5.68 7.42
C THR A 511 -22.28 -5.35 5.99
N GLU A 512 -23.26 -5.30 5.08
CA GLU A 512 -23.04 -4.79 3.72
C GLU A 512 -22.70 -3.31 3.80
N TYR A 513 -21.55 -2.95 3.22
CA TYR A 513 -21.16 -1.56 3.15
C TYR A 513 -21.97 -0.90 2.04
N THR A 514 -23.00 -0.12 2.42
CA THR A 514 -23.92 0.56 1.48
C THR A 514 -23.69 2.06 1.39
N ASP A 515 -22.71 2.58 2.15
CA ASP A 515 -22.37 4.00 2.15
C ASP A 515 -21.84 4.44 0.78
N PRO A 516 -22.11 5.68 0.34
CA PRO A 516 -21.64 6.17 -0.95
C PRO A 516 -20.12 6.35 -1.07
N TRP A 517 -19.37 6.20 0.03
CA TRP A 517 -17.93 6.45 0.14
C TRP A 517 -17.30 5.43 1.09
N ALA A 518 -16.01 5.20 0.95
CA ALA A 518 -15.21 4.43 1.90
C ALA A 518 -15.25 5.03 3.32
N PRO A 519 -14.98 4.23 4.37
CA PRO A 519 -14.90 4.75 5.73
C PRO A 519 -13.79 5.82 5.83
N SER A 520 -13.92 6.73 6.78
CA SER A 520 -12.82 7.64 7.10
C SER A 520 -11.68 6.88 7.77
N ILE A 521 -10.46 7.41 7.65
CA ILE A 521 -9.33 6.95 8.46
C ILE A 521 -9.72 7.07 9.95
N PRO A 522 -9.49 6.02 10.77
CA PRO A 522 -9.71 6.07 12.21
C PRO A 522 -8.95 7.24 12.86
N ALA A 523 -9.50 7.84 13.91
CA ALA A 523 -8.87 8.96 14.59
C ALA A 523 -7.46 8.59 15.09
N GLY A 524 -6.45 9.36 14.67
CA GLY A 524 -5.05 9.06 14.95
C GLY A 524 -4.58 7.73 14.33
N GLY A 525 -5.23 7.27 13.26
CA GLY A 525 -4.88 6.05 12.54
C GLY A 525 -3.60 6.22 11.73
N TYR A 526 -3.38 7.40 11.13
CA TYR A 526 -2.26 7.66 10.23
C TYR A 526 -1.32 8.71 10.82
N ASP A 527 -0.13 8.26 11.24
CA ASP A 527 0.79 9.07 12.05
C ASP A 527 2.25 8.65 11.84
N GLY A 528 3.13 9.59 11.51
CA GLY A 528 4.58 9.36 11.56
C GLY A 528 5.14 8.50 10.42
N ASN A 529 4.51 8.47 9.24
CA ASN A 529 5.03 7.71 8.11
C ASN A 529 5.95 8.58 7.25
N GLU A 530 6.92 7.93 6.60
CA GLU A 530 7.97 8.59 5.82
C GLU A 530 8.14 7.94 4.45
N THR A 531 8.22 8.76 3.41
CA THR A 531 8.55 8.32 2.05
C THR A 531 9.78 9.05 1.52
N TYR A 532 10.70 8.33 0.88
CA TYR A 532 11.81 8.97 0.18
C TYR A 532 12.30 8.22 -1.05
N GLY A 533 13.07 8.92 -1.90
CA GLY A 533 13.63 8.36 -3.14
C GLY A 533 12.55 7.78 -4.08
N SER A 534 11.32 8.31 -4.00
CA SER A 534 10.14 7.76 -4.67
C SER A 534 9.54 8.75 -5.65
N ALA A 535 8.76 8.27 -6.64
CA ALA A 535 8.09 9.16 -7.57
C ALA A 535 7.04 10.03 -6.87
N VAL A 536 6.22 9.43 -6.02
CA VAL A 536 5.19 10.09 -5.22
C VAL A 536 5.43 9.78 -3.73
N GLY A 537 5.31 10.79 -2.88
CA GLY A 537 5.39 10.61 -1.43
C GLY A 537 4.15 9.89 -0.91
N PHE A 538 3.03 10.63 -0.90
CA PHE A 538 1.73 10.16 -0.44
C PHE A 538 0.67 10.30 -1.53
N TRP A 539 -0.09 9.25 -1.78
CA TRP A 539 -1.19 9.28 -2.75
C TRP A 539 -2.50 8.97 -2.04
N ILE A 540 -3.41 9.94 -1.99
CA ILE A 540 -4.75 9.79 -1.42
C ILE A 540 -5.77 10.19 -2.49
N GLY A 541 -6.53 9.21 -2.95
CA GLY A 541 -7.55 9.36 -3.97
C GLY A 541 -8.85 8.68 -3.57
N PHE A 542 -9.98 9.20 -4.04
CA PHE A 542 -11.30 8.54 -3.94
C PHE A 542 -11.83 8.31 -2.50
N ALA A 543 -11.24 8.98 -1.51
CA ALA A 543 -11.38 8.66 -0.10
C ALA A 543 -12.62 9.21 0.61
N GLY A 544 -13.51 9.91 -0.09
CA GLY A 544 -14.65 10.55 0.57
C GLY A 544 -14.16 11.49 1.68
N SER A 545 -14.64 11.31 2.90
CA SER A 545 -14.08 11.98 4.09
C SER A 545 -12.84 11.23 4.55
N VAL A 546 -11.65 11.77 4.25
CA VAL A 546 -10.37 11.16 4.61
C VAL A 546 -10.24 11.01 6.13
N GLY A 547 -10.68 12.01 6.89
CA GLY A 547 -10.38 12.11 8.33
C GLY A 547 -9.09 12.91 8.56
N GLU A 548 -8.30 12.51 9.56
CA GLU A 548 -7.07 13.21 9.94
C GLU A 548 -5.81 12.37 9.67
N VAL A 549 -4.81 12.99 9.02
CA VAL A 549 -3.49 12.42 8.75
C VAL A 549 -2.43 13.32 9.39
N LYS A 550 -1.50 12.77 10.18
CA LYS A 550 -0.53 13.58 10.94
C LYS A 550 0.94 13.17 10.72
N ASN A 551 1.86 14.10 10.91
CA ASN A 551 3.30 13.86 10.99
C ASN A 551 3.83 13.05 9.80
N GLN A 552 3.48 13.46 8.58
CA GLN A 552 3.94 12.77 7.38
C GLN A 552 5.17 13.46 6.80
N ASP A 553 6.17 12.67 6.46
CA ASP A 553 7.44 13.12 5.92
C ASP A 553 7.63 12.62 4.49
N SER A 554 8.01 13.51 3.57
CA SER A 554 8.45 13.13 2.22
C SER A 554 9.73 13.84 1.84
N TRP A 555 10.71 13.14 1.29
CA TRP A 555 11.93 13.80 0.81
C TRP A 555 12.55 13.14 -0.41
N HIS A 556 13.29 13.94 -1.18
CA HIS A 556 13.87 13.52 -2.46
C HIS A 556 12.82 12.92 -3.42
N ILE A 557 11.63 13.50 -3.48
CA ILE A 557 10.51 13.05 -4.30
C ILE A 557 10.63 13.56 -5.74
N HIS A 558 10.35 12.71 -6.72
CA HIS A 558 10.64 13.04 -8.12
C HIS A 558 9.45 13.64 -8.88
N GLN A 559 8.20 13.35 -8.48
CA GLN A 559 6.98 13.86 -9.11
C GLN A 559 6.12 14.69 -8.16
N GLN A 560 5.58 14.08 -7.09
CA GLN A 560 4.59 14.72 -6.19
C GLN A 560 4.83 14.34 -4.73
N GLY A 561 5.12 15.30 -3.85
CA GLY A 561 5.26 15.05 -2.41
C GLY A 561 3.97 14.47 -1.81
N MET A 562 2.82 15.00 -2.23
CA MET A 562 1.51 14.47 -1.97
C MET A 562 0.56 14.71 -3.15
N TYR A 563 -0.17 13.68 -3.54
CA TYR A 563 -1.35 13.74 -4.38
C TYR A 563 -2.59 13.56 -3.51
N LEU A 564 -3.48 14.56 -3.47
CA LEU A 564 -4.73 14.49 -2.71
C LEU A 564 -5.90 14.97 -3.57
N GLN A 565 -6.66 14.03 -4.12
CA GLN A 565 -7.74 14.34 -5.06
C GLN A 565 -8.97 13.47 -4.80
N ARG A 566 -10.15 13.87 -5.31
CA ARG A 566 -11.43 13.12 -5.13
C ARG A 566 -11.77 12.84 -3.67
N SER A 567 -11.59 13.84 -2.82
CA SER A 567 -11.89 13.75 -1.38
C SER A 567 -12.84 14.88 -0.98
N VAL A 568 -13.84 14.53 -0.17
CA VAL A 568 -14.87 15.44 0.36
C VAL A 568 -14.29 16.31 1.46
N SER A 569 -13.49 15.72 2.35
CA SER A 569 -12.82 16.45 3.40
C SER A 569 -11.53 15.76 3.81
N ALA A 570 -10.55 16.55 4.25
CA ALA A 570 -9.33 16.03 4.87
C ALA A 570 -8.74 17.07 5.83
N LYS A 571 -8.24 16.59 6.97
CA LYS A 571 -7.36 17.37 7.86
C LYS A 571 -5.97 16.76 7.82
N LEU A 572 -4.96 17.57 7.50
CA LEU A 572 -3.58 17.13 7.45
C LEU A 572 -2.72 18.03 8.34
N THR A 573 -2.04 17.45 9.31
CA THR A 573 -1.28 18.20 10.32
C THR A 573 0.18 17.77 10.33
N ASN A 574 1.10 18.74 10.46
CA ASN A 574 2.55 18.51 10.54
C ASN A 574 3.10 17.75 9.32
N LEU A 575 2.81 18.23 8.11
CA LEU A 575 3.40 17.67 6.89
C LEU A 575 4.74 18.34 6.59
N LYS A 576 5.78 17.56 6.32
CA LYS A 576 7.12 18.08 6.01
C LYS A 576 7.67 17.46 4.73
N PHE A 577 7.77 18.26 3.69
CA PHE A 577 8.27 17.86 2.37
C PHE A 577 9.55 18.62 2.01
N VAL A 578 10.65 17.91 1.79
CA VAL A 578 11.98 18.50 1.55
C VAL A 578 12.62 17.88 0.31
N ASN A 579 12.90 18.72 -0.70
CA ASN A 579 13.53 18.32 -1.95
C ASN A 579 14.80 19.12 -2.24
N ASP A 580 15.63 18.60 -3.15
CA ASP A 580 16.71 19.39 -3.77
C ASP A 580 16.10 20.32 -4.83
N GLN A 581 16.14 21.63 -4.52
CA GLN A 581 15.63 22.67 -5.41
C GLN A 581 16.30 22.66 -6.78
N THR A 582 17.58 22.34 -6.87
CA THR A 582 18.32 22.29 -8.14
C THR A 582 17.82 21.15 -9.01
N ILE A 583 17.53 19.99 -8.42
CA ILE A 583 17.02 18.83 -9.17
C ILE A 583 15.57 19.09 -9.61
N SER A 584 14.69 19.53 -8.70
CA SER A 584 13.31 19.89 -9.05
C SER A 584 13.24 21.02 -10.08
N TYR A 585 14.14 22.01 -9.98
CA TYR A 585 14.27 23.07 -10.97
C TYR A 585 14.75 22.56 -12.32
N ASN A 586 15.60 21.54 -12.41
CA ASN A 586 16.09 21.04 -13.71
C ASN A 586 15.21 19.93 -14.33
N SER A 587 14.29 19.34 -13.57
CA SER A 587 13.31 18.36 -14.08
C SER A 587 12.49 18.92 -15.25
N TYR A 588 12.21 18.09 -16.26
CA TYR A 588 11.43 18.52 -17.42
C TYR A 588 9.98 18.88 -17.05
N TYR A 589 9.40 18.10 -16.15
CA TYR A 589 8.06 18.29 -15.62
C TYR A 589 8.12 19.02 -14.27
N ASP A 590 7.02 19.68 -13.92
CA ASP A 590 6.86 20.35 -12.64
C ASP A 590 6.87 19.28 -11.53
N VAL A 591 7.87 19.33 -10.64
CA VAL A 591 7.89 18.53 -9.41
C VAL A 591 7.10 19.29 -8.35
N LEU A 592 6.06 18.66 -7.80
CA LEU A 592 5.04 19.31 -6.97
C LEU A 592 5.19 18.89 -5.51
N GLY A 593 5.06 19.82 -4.57
CA GLY A 593 5.01 19.50 -3.15
C GLY A 593 3.65 18.88 -2.80
N LEU A 594 2.61 19.70 -2.80
CA LEU A 594 1.22 19.32 -2.59
C LEU A 594 0.40 19.55 -3.87
N ASP A 595 -0.11 18.47 -4.47
CA ASP A 595 -0.98 18.50 -5.64
C ASP A 595 -2.43 18.13 -5.29
N ILE A 596 -3.27 19.16 -5.17
CA ILE A 596 -4.71 19.04 -4.95
C ILE A 596 -5.52 19.51 -6.17
N GLU A 597 -4.87 19.66 -7.33
CA GLU A 597 -5.50 20.18 -8.54
C GLU A 597 -5.93 19.08 -9.50
N ASN A 598 -7.22 19.04 -9.83
CA ASN A 598 -7.72 18.29 -10.95
C ASN A 598 -8.89 18.99 -11.63
N ASN A 599 -8.84 19.08 -12.96
CA ASN A 599 -9.88 19.70 -13.76
C ASN A 599 -11.15 18.84 -13.92
N GLN A 600 -11.08 17.56 -13.61
CA GLN A 600 -12.19 16.61 -13.65
C GLN A 600 -12.69 16.20 -12.27
N TYR A 601 -11.83 16.28 -11.25
CA TYR A 601 -12.09 15.71 -9.93
C TYR A 601 -12.20 16.75 -8.84
N HIS A 602 -13.00 16.44 -7.84
CA HIS A 602 -13.44 17.41 -6.84
C HIS A 602 -12.59 17.30 -5.58
N ALA A 603 -12.14 18.46 -5.09
CA ALA A 603 -11.81 18.66 -3.69
C ALA A 603 -12.96 19.43 -3.03
N ALA A 604 -13.17 19.24 -1.73
CA ALA A 604 -14.08 20.07 -0.95
C ALA A 604 -13.34 20.64 0.27
N GLN A 605 -13.69 20.25 1.50
CA GLN A 605 -13.22 20.84 2.74
C GLN A 605 -11.80 20.37 3.07
N MET A 606 -10.77 21.16 2.76
CA MET A 606 -9.37 20.80 3.05
C MET A 606 -8.78 21.69 4.13
N HIS A 607 -8.17 21.09 5.16
CA HIS A 607 -7.44 21.81 6.21
C HIS A 607 -6.03 21.26 6.34
N PHE A 608 -5.05 22.14 6.16
CA PHE A 608 -3.63 21.87 6.36
C PHE A 608 -3.15 22.69 7.54
N GLU A 609 -2.51 22.05 8.51
CA GLU A 609 -2.00 22.68 9.73
C GLU A 609 -0.50 22.37 9.87
N ASN A 610 0.34 23.39 10.09
CA ASN A 610 1.80 23.24 10.25
C ASN A 610 2.47 22.54 9.05
N LEU A 611 2.30 23.12 7.86
CA LEU A 611 2.88 22.63 6.61
C LEU A 611 4.29 23.19 6.40
N HIS A 612 5.27 22.34 6.09
CA HIS A 612 6.59 22.75 5.63
C HIS A 612 6.85 22.12 4.25
N ILE A 613 6.98 22.94 3.20
CA ILE A 613 7.36 22.45 1.86
C ILE A 613 8.50 23.30 1.32
N GLU A 614 9.64 22.67 1.03
CA GLU A 614 10.76 23.34 0.39
C GLU A 614 11.41 22.51 -0.72
N GLY A 615 12.01 23.21 -1.67
CA GLY A 615 12.82 22.61 -2.72
C GLY A 615 12.05 22.02 -3.90
N PHE A 616 10.74 22.25 -3.99
CA PHE A 616 9.93 21.80 -5.13
C PHE A 616 9.92 22.84 -6.26
N PHE A 617 9.44 22.43 -7.45
CA PHE A 617 9.18 23.40 -8.52
C PHE A 617 7.91 24.20 -8.23
N VAL A 618 6.87 23.54 -7.73
CA VAL A 618 5.68 24.18 -7.16
C VAL A 618 5.46 23.62 -5.77
N GLY A 619 5.40 24.47 -4.74
CA GLY A 619 5.13 24.06 -3.37
C GLY A 619 3.70 23.52 -3.22
N VAL A 620 2.72 24.37 -3.49
CA VAL A 620 1.29 24.05 -3.40
C VAL A 620 0.60 24.33 -4.74
N LYS A 621 -0.13 23.35 -5.24
CA LYS A 621 -0.96 23.49 -6.44
C LYS A 621 -2.43 23.32 -6.06
N ASN A 622 -3.12 24.45 -5.93
CA ASN A 622 -4.48 24.54 -5.40
C ASN A 622 -5.56 24.03 -6.38
N PRO A 623 -6.75 23.65 -5.87
CA PRO A 623 -7.78 23.04 -6.68
C PRO A 623 -8.33 24.02 -7.71
N SER A 624 -8.61 23.49 -8.91
CA SER A 624 -9.36 24.17 -9.96
C SER A 624 -10.84 23.78 -9.95
N SER A 625 -11.21 22.67 -9.32
CA SER A 625 -12.57 22.12 -9.24
C SER A 625 -12.96 21.81 -7.80
N GLN A 626 -13.96 22.53 -7.28
CA GLN A 626 -14.60 22.24 -6.00
C GLN A 626 -15.83 21.33 -6.19
N GLN A 627 -16.14 20.49 -5.21
CA GLN A 627 -17.26 19.53 -5.30
C GLN A 627 -18.62 20.22 -5.47
N ASN A 628 -19.49 19.63 -6.30
CA ASN A 628 -20.87 20.08 -6.47
C ASN A 628 -21.65 19.91 -5.16
N ASP A 629 -22.77 20.65 -5.05
CA ASP A 629 -23.84 20.38 -4.09
C ASP A 629 -24.57 19.08 -4.46
N ASP A 630 -23.85 17.96 -4.44
CA ASP A 630 -24.39 16.64 -4.74
C ASP A 630 -25.00 16.03 -3.47
N SER A 631 -26.27 15.63 -3.56
CA SER A 631 -26.98 14.84 -2.55
C SER A 631 -26.26 13.55 -2.15
N GLN A 632 -25.29 13.08 -2.94
CA GLN A 632 -24.48 11.88 -2.70
C GLN A 632 -23.43 12.03 -1.57
N MET A 633 -23.30 13.20 -0.93
CA MET A 633 -22.50 13.40 0.29
C MET A 633 -23.36 13.36 1.56
N GLY A 634 -24.30 12.40 1.65
CA GLY A 634 -25.18 12.27 2.82
C GLY A 634 -26.04 13.52 3.10
N GLY A 635 -26.25 14.38 2.10
CA GLY A 635 -26.99 15.65 2.24
C GLY A 635 -26.22 16.82 2.86
N VAL A 636 -24.90 16.73 3.03
CA VAL A 636 -24.08 17.83 3.58
C VAL A 636 -23.57 18.73 2.45
N THR A 637 -23.87 20.03 2.52
CA THR A 637 -23.23 21.05 1.67
C THR A 637 -21.80 21.26 2.18
N PRO A 638 -20.76 20.87 1.41
CA PRO A 638 -19.39 20.96 1.90
C PRO A 638 -18.97 22.43 2.02
N ILE A 639 -18.16 22.73 3.03
CA ILE A 639 -17.42 23.99 3.10
C ILE A 639 -16.42 23.98 1.93
N ARG A 640 -16.50 24.96 1.03
CA ARG A 640 -15.65 25.08 -0.17
C ARG A 640 -14.38 25.87 0.12
N LEU A 641 -13.77 25.58 1.28
CA LEU A 641 -12.55 26.23 1.78
C LEU A 641 -11.37 25.25 1.72
N THR A 642 -10.30 25.69 1.07
CA THR A 642 -8.96 25.15 1.27
C THR A 642 -8.24 26.05 2.28
N TYR A 643 -8.10 25.56 3.50
CA TYR A 643 -7.54 26.30 4.62
C TYR A 643 -6.12 25.80 4.94
N TYR A 644 -5.15 26.71 4.84
CA TYR A 644 -3.77 26.50 5.26
C TYR A 644 -3.51 27.34 6.50
N GLN A 645 -3.17 26.69 7.60
CA GLN A 645 -2.91 27.32 8.89
C GLN A 645 -1.51 26.99 9.36
N ASP A 646 -0.71 28.00 9.65
CA ASP A 646 0.66 27.91 10.14
C ASP A 646 1.56 27.10 9.18
N GLY A 647 2.58 27.73 8.60
CA GLY A 647 3.44 26.98 7.68
C GLY A 647 4.53 27.78 7.00
N TYR A 648 5.34 27.07 6.24
CA TYR A 648 6.51 27.57 5.55
C TYR A 648 6.57 26.99 4.14
N LEU A 649 6.69 27.88 3.15
CA LEU A 649 6.88 27.52 1.75
C LEU A 649 8.15 28.16 1.20
N ARG A 650 9.04 27.33 0.67
CA ARG A 650 10.25 27.78 -0.01
C ARG A 650 10.53 27.00 -1.29
N ASN A 651 9.91 27.42 -2.37
CA ASN A 651 9.89 26.70 -3.65
C ASN A 651 10.12 27.67 -4.81
N TYR A 652 10.40 27.13 -6.00
CA TYR A 652 10.51 27.99 -7.20
C TYR A 652 9.23 28.80 -7.43
N ILE A 653 8.07 28.16 -7.30
CA ILE A 653 6.75 28.79 -7.14
C ILE A 653 6.15 28.28 -5.83
N ASN A 654 5.82 29.15 -4.88
CA ASN A 654 5.24 28.68 -3.62
C ASN A 654 3.80 28.19 -3.82
N VAL A 655 2.95 28.99 -4.47
CA VAL A 655 1.54 28.64 -4.71
C VAL A 655 1.18 28.85 -6.17
N ARG A 656 0.63 27.82 -6.80
CA ARG A 656 -0.10 27.93 -8.07
C ARG A 656 -1.59 27.93 -7.78
N GLU A 657 -2.22 29.10 -7.91
CA GLU A 657 -3.65 29.26 -7.67
C GLU A 657 -4.40 29.15 -8.99
N HIS A 658 -5.38 28.24 -9.08
CA HIS A 658 -6.19 28.06 -10.28
C HIS A 658 -7.55 28.77 -10.20
N SER A 659 -8.04 29.31 -11.32
CA SER A 659 -9.41 29.81 -11.40
C SER A 659 -10.42 28.65 -11.31
N PRO A 660 -11.64 28.88 -10.82
CA PRO A 660 -12.65 27.83 -10.65
C PRO A 660 -13.11 27.29 -12.01
N ILE A 661 -13.37 25.99 -12.05
CA ILE A 661 -13.96 25.30 -13.18
C ILE A 661 -15.45 25.08 -12.94
N MET A 662 -15.92 24.61 -11.77
CA MET A 662 -17.36 24.29 -11.61
C MET A 662 -18.08 25.07 -10.52
N ASN A 663 -17.53 25.08 -9.32
CA ASN A 663 -18.17 25.71 -8.17
C ASN A 663 -17.31 26.84 -7.65
N GLU A 664 -17.91 27.64 -6.77
CA GLU A 664 -17.12 28.62 -6.06
C GLU A 664 -16.00 27.96 -5.27
N LYS A 665 -14.90 28.69 -5.10
CA LYS A 665 -13.80 28.20 -4.27
C LYS A 665 -13.26 29.32 -3.41
N TRP A 666 -12.84 28.94 -2.22
CA TRP A 666 -12.15 29.82 -1.30
C TRP A 666 -10.86 29.16 -0.84
N THR A 667 -9.82 29.98 -0.78
CA THR A 667 -8.51 29.57 -0.29
C THR A 667 -8.10 30.57 0.78
N LEU A 668 -7.63 30.09 1.93
CA LEU A 668 -7.07 30.92 3.00
C LEU A 668 -5.70 30.39 3.39
N PHE A 669 -4.71 31.27 3.40
CA PHE A 669 -3.44 31.07 4.08
C PHE A 669 -3.40 31.94 5.33
N GLU A 670 -3.27 31.34 6.50
CA GLU A 670 -3.19 32.01 7.80
C GLU A 670 -1.85 31.71 8.46
N ASN A 671 -1.12 32.76 8.83
CA ASN A 671 0.21 32.69 9.45
C ASN A 671 1.24 31.88 8.64
N PHE A 672 1.24 32.07 7.32
CA PHE A 672 2.22 31.42 6.44
C PHE A 672 3.43 32.30 6.19
N GLU A 673 4.60 31.67 6.21
CA GLU A 673 5.88 32.22 5.79
C GLU A 673 6.21 31.79 4.35
N PHE A 674 6.60 32.75 3.53
CA PHE A 674 6.97 32.54 2.13
C PHE A 674 8.40 33.02 1.90
N GLU A 675 9.22 32.17 1.28
CA GLU A 675 10.56 32.51 0.83
C GLU A 675 10.77 32.03 -0.61
N LEU A 676 11.52 32.79 -1.41
CA LEU A 676 11.88 32.40 -2.77
C LEU A 676 13.36 32.04 -2.89
N PRO A 677 13.72 31.05 -3.73
CA PRO A 677 15.11 30.61 -3.90
C PRO A 677 16.01 31.60 -4.65
N GLY A 678 15.46 32.67 -5.22
CA GLY A 678 16.23 33.64 -6.02
C GLY A 678 16.74 33.08 -7.35
N LEU A 679 16.08 32.06 -7.90
CA LEU A 679 16.43 31.44 -9.18
C LEU A 679 15.88 32.24 -10.37
N ALA A 680 16.59 32.21 -11.49
CA ALA A 680 16.16 32.85 -12.74
C ALA A 680 14.97 32.11 -13.39
N ASP A 681 14.30 32.78 -14.33
CA ASP A 681 13.17 32.19 -15.06
C ASP A 681 13.59 30.93 -15.84
N LYS A 682 12.99 29.80 -15.46
CA LYS A 682 13.15 28.53 -16.14
C LYS A 682 12.39 28.52 -17.45
N TRP A 683 13.15 28.43 -18.55
CA TRP A 683 12.63 28.32 -19.93
C TRP A 683 11.73 29.48 -20.38
N GLY A 684 11.76 30.63 -19.69
CA GLY A 684 10.93 31.78 -20.05
C GLY A 684 9.44 31.52 -19.84
N LYS A 685 9.08 30.58 -18.96
CA LYS A 685 7.70 30.11 -18.79
C LYS A 685 6.99 30.89 -17.69
N TYR A 686 7.63 31.03 -16.53
CA TYR A 686 7.10 31.73 -15.36
C TYR A 686 8.25 32.26 -14.50
N PRO A 687 8.21 33.50 -14.00
CA PRO A 687 9.15 33.96 -12.99
C PRO A 687 8.97 33.17 -11.68
N SER A 688 10.01 33.11 -10.85
CA SER A 688 9.86 32.64 -9.47
C SER A 688 8.95 33.60 -8.70
N ALA A 689 8.00 33.07 -7.93
CA ALA A 689 6.93 33.85 -7.31
C ALA A 689 6.29 33.13 -6.12
N ASP A 690 5.73 33.91 -5.18
CA ASP A 690 4.99 33.37 -4.03
C ASP A 690 3.63 32.85 -4.48
N VAL A 691 2.94 33.59 -5.35
CA VAL A 691 1.67 33.18 -5.93
C VAL A 691 1.68 33.47 -7.43
N ILE A 692 1.37 32.44 -8.22
CA ILE A 692 1.08 32.58 -9.65
C ILE A 692 -0.37 32.18 -9.92
N PRO A 693 -1.16 33.07 -10.54
CA PRO A 693 -2.50 32.74 -11.01
C PRO A 693 -2.46 31.84 -12.26
N SER A 694 -3.43 30.95 -12.35
CA SER A 694 -3.61 30.05 -13.49
C SER A 694 -5.07 30.06 -13.91
N ILE A 695 -5.38 30.78 -14.98
CA ILE A 695 -6.72 30.78 -15.54
C ILE A 695 -6.98 29.47 -16.27
N SER A 696 -7.93 28.69 -15.77
CA SER A 696 -8.39 27.44 -16.38
C SER A 696 -8.86 27.69 -17.82
N GLY A 697 -8.48 26.79 -18.74
CA GLY A 697 -8.88 26.86 -20.15
C GLY A 697 -10.39 26.62 -20.35
N SER A 698 -10.88 26.96 -21.54
CA SER A 698 -12.29 26.75 -21.91
C SER A 698 -12.54 25.27 -22.27
N PHE A 699 -13.39 24.58 -21.52
CA PHE A 699 -13.90 23.25 -21.84
C PHE A 699 -15.30 23.07 -21.26
N THR A 700 -15.93 21.91 -21.47
CA THR A 700 -17.38 21.69 -21.24
C THR A 700 -17.88 21.97 -19.82
N ARG A 701 -17.00 22.08 -18.83
CA ARG A 701 -17.36 22.27 -17.42
C ARG A 701 -16.89 23.58 -16.82
N THR A 702 -16.10 24.40 -17.53
CA THR A 702 -15.53 25.64 -16.98
C THR A 702 -16.64 26.67 -16.66
N ARG A 703 -16.44 27.39 -15.55
CA ARG A 703 -17.31 28.43 -15.01
C ARG A 703 -16.42 29.55 -14.46
N LEU A 704 -15.71 30.23 -15.35
CA LEU A 704 -14.81 31.33 -14.99
C LEU A 704 -15.54 32.45 -14.23
N THR A 705 -16.85 32.60 -14.39
CA THR A 705 -17.65 33.59 -13.66
C THR A 705 -18.20 33.08 -12.33
N ALA A 706 -17.79 31.90 -11.86
CA ALA A 706 -18.07 31.44 -10.51
C ALA A 706 -17.20 32.18 -9.49
N ASN A 707 -17.70 32.38 -8.27
CA ASN A 707 -16.98 33.11 -7.22
C ASN A 707 -15.67 32.40 -6.85
N SER A 708 -14.55 33.12 -6.84
CA SER A 708 -13.26 32.58 -6.39
C SER A 708 -12.54 33.61 -5.55
N ARG A 709 -12.05 33.20 -4.38
CA ARG A 709 -11.46 34.11 -3.41
C ARG A 709 -10.20 33.49 -2.81
N LEU A 710 -9.12 34.27 -2.75
CA LEU A 710 -7.85 33.87 -2.14
C LEU A 710 -7.45 34.92 -1.10
N TYR A 711 -7.33 34.47 0.15
CA TYR A 711 -7.03 35.30 1.30
C TYR A 711 -5.70 34.94 1.96
N PHE A 712 -5.06 35.96 2.50
CA PHE A 712 -3.88 35.84 3.34
C PHE A 712 -4.14 36.59 4.65
N ARG A 713 -3.95 35.91 5.78
CA ARG A 713 -4.00 36.46 7.12
C ARG A 713 -2.65 36.26 7.80
N GLY A 714 -2.13 37.28 8.46
CA GLY A 714 -0.85 37.17 9.16
C GLY A 714 0.35 36.88 8.25
N HIS A 715 0.35 37.36 7.00
CA HIS A 715 1.37 37.02 6.00
C HIS A 715 2.81 37.27 6.49
N ASN A 716 3.69 36.28 6.29
CA ASN A 716 5.05 36.20 6.82
C ASN A 716 5.10 36.38 8.34
N GLY A 717 4.22 35.65 9.04
CA GLY A 717 4.11 35.65 10.51
C GLY A 717 3.73 37.00 11.12
N THR A 718 3.31 37.98 10.31
CA THR A 718 3.08 39.35 10.75
C THR A 718 1.59 39.59 10.99
N SER A 719 1.17 39.57 12.27
CA SER A 719 -0.23 39.80 12.66
C SER A 719 -0.80 41.10 12.05
N GLY A 720 -1.99 41.00 11.46
CA GLY A 720 -2.70 42.10 10.79
C GLY A 720 -2.17 42.46 9.40
N ASN A 721 -1.17 41.72 8.86
CA ASN A 721 -0.72 41.85 7.48
C ASN A 721 -1.65 41.08 6.52
N ASP A 722 -2.91 41.48 6.50
CA ASP A 722 -3.99 40.74 5.85
C ASP A 722 -4.32 41.34 4.48
N PHE A 723 -4.56 40.50 3.48
CA PHE A 723 -4.95 40.94 2.13
C PHE A 723 -5.73 39.88 1.36
N GLU A 724 -6.49 40.34 0.38
CA GLU A 724 -7.13 39.51 -0.64
C GLU A 724 -6.35 39.61 -1.95
N PHE A 725 -6.01 38.47 -2.54
CA PHE A 725 -5.33 38.39 -3.82
C PHE A 725 -6.35 38.37 -4.96
N PHE A 726 -6.11 39.19 -5.97
CA PHE A 726 -6.89 39.25 -7.19
C PHE A 726 -6.03 38.96 -8.40
N TYR A 727 -6.60 38.22 -9.35
CA TYR A 727 -6.00 38.00 -10.65
C TYR A 727 -6.00 39.30 -11.44
N ARG A 728 -5.04 39.48 -12.35
CA ARG A 728 -5.02 40.66 -13.24
C ARG A 728 -6.28 40.71 -14.12
N GLU A 729 -6.83 39.55 -14.45
CA GLU A 729 -8.08 39.36 -15.18
C GLU A 729 -9.34 39.81 -14.40
N GLN A 730 -9.20 40.17 -13.11
CA GLN A 730 -10.27 40.76 -12.30
C GLN A 730 -10.23 42.29 -12.27
N ALA A 731 -9.28 42.95 -12.96
CA ALA A 731 -9.26 44.40 -13.07
C ALA A 731 -10.58 44.94 -13.64
N SER A 732 -11.05 46.09 -13.15
CA SER A 732 -12.29 46.72 -13.62
C SER A 732 -12.28 46.99 -15.12
N SER A 733 -11.11 47.33 -15.67
CA SER A 733 -10.87 47.60 -17.09
C SER A 733 -10.56 46.36 -17.93
N TYR A 734 -10.42 45.18 -17.33
CA TYR A 734 -10.13 43.96 -18.09
C TYR A 734 -11.32 43.59 -18.96
N VAL A 735 -11.11 43.46 -20.27
CA VAL A 735 -12.13 43.00 -21.21
C VAL A 735 -12.26 41.48 -21.09
N MET A 736 -13.43 41.00 -20.68
CA MET A 736 -13.67 39.56 -20.59
C MET A 736 -13.61 38.95 -22.00
N PRO A 737 -12.65 38.05 -22.29
CA PRO A 737 -12.55 37.46 -23.61
C PRO A 737 -13.73 36.52 -23.86
N ASP A 738 -14.19 36.46 -25.11
CA ASP A 738 -15.13 35.43 -25.53
C ASP A 738 -14.44 34.06 -25.45
N ARG A 739 -15.03 33.16 -24.66
CA ARG A 739 -14.53 31.80 -24.49
C ARG A 739 -15.44 30.82 -25.21
N TYR A 740 -14.85 30.05 -26.13
CA TYR A 740 -15.54 29.02 -26.91
C TYR A 740 -15.12 27.61 -26.45
N PRO A 741 -16.01 26.62 -26.59
CA PRO A 741 -15.59 25.22 -26.54
C PRO A 741 -14.63 24.88 -27.68
N LEU A 742 -13.93 23.76 -27.53
CA LEU A 742 -13.00 23.22 -28.54
C LEU A 742 -13.66 22.93 -29.90
N THR A 743 -15.00 22.92 -30.00
CA THR A 743 -15.76 22.74 -31.25
C THR A 743 -16.55 24.00 -31.62
N LEU A 744 -16.39 24.46 -32.87
CA LEU A 744 -16.98 25.69 -33.42
C LEU A 744 -18.53 25.73 -33.51
N THR A 745 -19.21 24.63 -33.17
CA THR A 745 -20.67 24.46 -33.35
C THR A 745 -21.46 24.53 -32.04
N THR A 746 -20.81 24.66 -30.89
CA THR A 746 -21.48 24.68 -29.58
C THR A 746 -21.69 26.14 -29.10
N PRO A 747 -22.82 26.46 -28.44
CA PRO A 747 -23.07 27.80 -27.92
C PRO A 747 -22.00 28.24 -26.91
N LYS A 748 -21.79 29.56 -26.81
CA LYS A 748 -21.00 30.21 -25.75
C LYS A 748 -21.50 29.73 -24.38
N TYR A 749 -20.59 29.28 -23.51
CA TYR A 749 -20.96 28.93 -22.15
C TYR A 749 -21.33 30.22 -21.40
N ALA A 750 -22.58 30.31 -20.95
CA ALA A 750 -23.08 31.52 -20.26
C ALA A 750 -22.26 31.87 -19.00
N ASN A 751 -21.58 30.88 -18.41
CA ASN A 751 -20.85 31.00 -17.14
C ASN A 751 -19.34 31.19 -17.31
N ASP A 752 -18.85 31.36 -18.55
CA ASP A 752 -17.42 31.56 -18.84
C ASP A 752 -17.11 32.94 -19.42
N SER A 753 -18.14 33.77 -19.64
CA SER A 753 -17.98 35.00 -20.41
C SER A 753 -19.06 36.01 -20.08
N CYS A 754 -18.75 37.28 -20.33
CA CYS A 754 -19.78 38.32 -20.31
C CYS A 754 -20.85 38.04 -21.37
N PRO A 755 -22.16 38.20 -21.09
CA PRO A 755 -23.20 38.05 -22.10
C PRO A 755 -23.02 38.99 -23.30
N THR A 756 -22.46 40.19 -23.08
CA THR A 756 -22.07 41.11 -24.15
C THR A 756 -20.57 41.05 -24.42
N SER A 757 -20.21 40.64 -25.64
CA SER A 757 -18.82 40.56 -26.09
C SER A 757 -18.14 41.95 -26.06
N GLY A 758 -16.87 41.98 -25.67
CA GLY A 758 -16.05 43.19 -25.61
C GLY A 758 -16.29 44.07 -24.39
N TYR A 759 -17.20 43.70 -23.48
CA TYR A 759 -17.39 44.43 -22.23
C TYR A 759 -16.22 44.18 -21.26
N THR A 760 -15.79 45.25 -20.59
CA THR A 760 -14.93 45.16 -19.42
C THR A 760 -15.66 44.48 -18.26
N ASN A 761 -14.93 43.96 -17.27
CA ASN A 761 -15.50 43.42 -16.04
C ASN A 761 -16.49 44.42 -15.40
N GLN A 762 -16.16 45.72 -15.35
CA GLN A 762 -17.05 46.73 -14.79
C GLN A 762 -18.34 46.87 -15.59
N GLN A 763 -18.25 47.04 -16.91
CA GLN A 763 -19.43 47.16 -17.77
C GLN A 763 -20.30 45.90 -17.72
N CYS A 764 -19.66 44.73 -17.64
CA CYS A 764 -20.36 43.46 -17.54
C CYS A 764 -21.07 43.30 -16.19
N MET A 765 -20.41 43.69 -15.09
CA MET A 765 -21.00 43.65 -13.75
C MET A 765 -22.20 44.61 -13.67
N ASP A 766 -22.08 45.83 -14.18
CA ASP A 766 -23.14 46.84 -14.15
C ASP A 766 -24.37 46.44 -14.98
N THR A 767 -24.15 45.72 -16.09
CA THR A 767 -25.22 45.37 -17.05
C THR A 767 -25.83 43.99 -16.77
N HIS A 768 -24.99 43.02 -16.44
CA HIS A 768 -25.34 41.60 -16.39
C HIS A 768 -25.09 40.95 -15.02
N SER A 769 -24.51 41.68 -14.06
CA SER A 769 -24.11 41.15 -12.75
C SER A 769 -23.14 39.97 -12.85
N VAL A 770 -22.21 40.05 -13.81
CA VAL A 770 -21.20 39.02 -14.10
C VAL A 770 -19.84 39.69 -14.28
N ALA A 771 -18.78 39.10 -13.72
CA ALA A 771 -17.39 39.45 -13.99
C ALA A 771 -16.51 38.19 -13.92
N THR A 772 -15.24 38.30 -14.33
CA THR A 772 -14.24 37.26 -14.07
C THR A 772 -14.25 36.90 -12.58
N MET A 773 -14.42 35.62 -12.27
CA MET A 773 -14.50 35.04 -10.92
C MET A 773 -15.51 35.72 -9.99
N ASN A 774 -16.57 36.27 -10.58
CA ASN A 774 -17.66 37.00 -9.93
C ASN A 774 -17.24 38.15 -8.98
N LYS A 775 -16.02 38.68 -9.14
CA LYS A 775 -15.55 39.79 -8.30
C LYS A 775 -14.55 40.66 -9.04
N ILE A 776 -14.80 41.97 -9.03
CA ILE A 776 -13.87 42.98 -9.53
C ILE A 776 -12.84 43.26 -8.43
N ALA A 777 -11.57 43.37 -8.82
CA ALA A 777 -10.50 43.76 -7.92
C ALA A 777 -10.80 45.11 -7.25
N THR A 778 -10.67 45.19 -5.93
CA THR A 778 -10.99 46.39 -5.14
C THR A 778 -9.92 47.48 -5.25
N CYS A 779 -8.74 47.11 -5.76
CA CYS A 779 -7.61 47.98 -6.02
C CYS A 779 -6.82 47.44 -7.22
N SER A 780 -5.73 48.13 -7.59
CA SER A 780 -4.79 47.68 -8.61
C SER A 780 -3.34 47.68 -8.08
N ASP A 781 -3.16 47.40 -6.79
CA ASP A 781 -1.83 47.36 -6.18
C ASP A 781 -1.12 46.05 -6.49
N ASP A 782 -0.19 46.10 -7.43
CA ASP A 782 0.74 45.02 -7.79
C ASP A 782 2.19 45.36 -7.41
N THR A 783 2.39 46.37 -6.55
CA THR A 783 3.72 46.90 -6.22
C THR A 783 4.14 46.64 -4.78
N THR A 784 3.18 46.56 -3.85
CA THR A 784 3.48 46.30 -2.42
C THR A 784 4.02 44.89 -2.21
N ARG A 785 3.56 43.91 -2.99
CA ARG A 785 3.98 42.51 -2.93
C ARG A 785 4.33 41.99 -4.33
N PRO A 786 5.49 42.37 -4.89
CA PRO A 786 5.84 42.09 -6.27
C PRO A 786 6.10 40.60 -6.57
N THR A 787 6.24 39.77 -5.53
CA THR A 787 6.34 38.30 -5.65
C THR A 787 4.98 37.63 -5.86
N PHE A 788 3.88 38.37 -5.74
CA PHE A 788 2.53 37.91 -6.04
C PHE A 788 2.15 38.41 -7.43
N ASP A 789 1.95 37.52 -8.40
CA ASP A 789 1.60 37.92 -9.76
C ASP A 789 0.12 38.29 -9.90
N GLY A 790 -0.27 39.42 -9.32
CA GLY A 790 -1.65 39.90 -9.29
C GLY A 790 -1.78 41.19 -8.49
N PHE A 791 -3.00 41.51 -8.05
CA PHE A 791 -3.25 42.64 -7.14
C PHE A 791 -3.41 42.13 -5.71
N THR A 792 -2.76 42.78 -4.75
CA THR A 792 -2.92 42.50 -3.32
C THR A 792 -3.66 43.64 -2.64
N CYS A 793 -4.94 43.45 -2.38
CA CYS A 793 -5.82 44.52 -1.91
C CYS A 793 -6.26 44.32 -0.46
N THR A 794 -6.67 45.41 0.19
CA THR A 794 -7.34 45.33 1.50
C THR A 794 -8.55 44.41 1.39
N PRO A 795 -8.67 43.41 2.28
CA PRO A 795 -9.74 42.44 2.19
C PRO A 795 -11.08 43.09 2.52
N THR A 796 -12.16 42.58 1.90
CA THR A 796 -13.53 43.09 2.09
C THR A 796 -14.52 41.94 2.21
N GLY A 797 -15.44 42.04 3.17
CA GLY A 797 -16.54 41.08 3.35
C GLY A 797 -16.06 39.70 3.84
N GLU A 798 -15.38 39.67 5.00
CA GLU A 798 -14.80 38.44 5.57
C GLU A 798 -15.75 37.61 6.45
N THR A 799 -16.97 38.08 6.72
CA THR A 799 -17.90 37.42 7.66
C THR A 799 -18.21 35.96 7.30
N GLU A 800 -18.26 35.65 5.99
CA GLU A 800 -18.46 34.27 5.51
C GLU A 800 -17.21 33.40 5.71
N LEU A 801 -16.03 33.96 5.43
CA LEU A 801 -14.75 33.29 5.67
C LEU A 801 -14.55 33.00 7.16
N ASP A 802 -14.81 33.97 8.04
CA ASP A 802 -14.77 33.79 9.48
C ASP A 802 -15.76 32.72 9.95
N ALA A 803 -16.96 32.70 9.39
CA ALA A 803 -17.95 31.68 9.71
C ALA A 803 -17.44 30.28 9.36
N TRP A 804 -16.77 30.11 8.22
CA TRP A 804 -16.20 28.81 7.84
C TRP A 804 -14.97 28.41 8.63
N VAL A 805 -14.06 29.35 8.93
CA VAL A 805 -12.91 29.06 9.79
C VAL A 805 -13.37 28.57 11.16
N ASN A 806 -14.43 29.17 11.73
CA ASN A 806 -15.02 28.73 13.01
C ASN A 806 -15.72 27.35 12.96
N MET A 807 -15.87 26.74 11.77
CA MET A 807 -16.43 25.39 11.62
C MET A 807 -15.35 24.29 11.59
N TYR A 808 -14.07 24.64 11.48
CA TYR A 808 -12.93 23.74 11.67
C TYR A 808 -12.48 23.77 13.14
#